data_AF-A0AAV0WRZ0-F1
#
_entry.id   AF-A0AAV0WRZ0-F1
#
_cell.length_a   1.000
_cell.length_b   1.000
_cell.length_c   1.000
_cell.angle_alpha   90.00
_cell.angle_beta   90.00
_cell.angle_gamma   90.00
#
_symmetry.space_group_name_H-M   'P 1'
#
loop_
_entity.id
_entity.type
_entity.pdbx_description
1 polymer ?
#
loop_
_entity_poly.entity_id
_entity_poly.type
_entity_poly.pdbx_seq_one_letter_code
_entity_poly.pdbx_strand_id
1 'polypeptide(L)'
;MENLSNPNKKTKKCVITNYFTQVTDVRGASSEIVTQTHPVSELSSAQNTDRNQVIEPRNNDVSLFVNCSLTDEEKHLILVKPWIPPTTYAFPITEQNKKRKLIFQYKWFTTYNWLVYSELQEGAFCKFCMVFATTGGVGQQKLGALTLTAFKNWKKAKEVFNDHLNYDYHKLSVAKAEGFLNIYCNKKPSIINALDDDRVKIIKQNRERLIPIIECILLCGYQEIPLRGSNDFGPINFKTSTHNEVNKSQCFSVMADETTDVSVSEQLTICVRYLSGTGSNIEINEDFLKFYEISSLTGNDLASAILNGLNSCGVDCDFLFGQGWVQRYDAINDFIELFPCVVTALNNISEWNDGSGTSTDASILLNAIDSEFLVALQVIKVLFSFGLPLCKQLQKKNIDLREMISLANISIKVLENLRENVDHEFKKIFKEAQRLAEMLDFEISVKRLANRQKHRSNYIISSDDPEDYYRVSICIPFIESFIYQLNERFLAHQNIFKGFQCLFDDTNSDHTDFETLVSFYLPQIDLTTAICELQIWKQKGKCVAVGSDEVITSNALDAIKHCDPIIFPNIFTLLKILCTLPVSTATPERTFSSLKRVKTYLRNSMKEDRLNGLVLLSYYRNIEITPEEVLDELAKKKRKNRSDIITYKTLK
;
A
#
# COMPACT_ATOMS: atom_id res chain seq x y z
N MET A 1 -36.98 31.84 -19.43
CA MET A 1 -37.72 32.13 -18.19
C MET A 1 -37.03 31.40 -17.07
N GLU A 2 -36.47 32.18 -16.12
CA GLU A 2 -36.26 31.90 -14.68
C GLU A 2 -35.73 30.51 -14.24
N ASN A 3 -34.81 30.35 -13.29
CA ASN A 3 -33.89 31.20 -12.54
C ASN A 3 -33.08 30.25 -11.63
N LEU A 4 -31.86 30.64 -11.28
CA LEU A 4 -31.17 30.39 -10.00
C LEU A 4 -30.57 29.01 -9.66
N SER A 5 -29.25 28.94 -9.82
CA SER A 5 -28.25 28.79 -8.74
C SER A 5 -28.51 27.82 -7.58
N ASN A 6 -27.67 26.78 -7.48
CA ASN A 6 -27.27 26.22 -6.18
C ASN A 6 -25.80 25.73 -6.21
N PRO A 7 -24.85 26.40 -5.56
CA PRO A 7 -23.45 25.97 -5.48
C PRO A 7 -23.23 25.21 -4.17
N ASN A 8 -23.16 23.88 -4.23
CA ASN A 8 -22.55 23.05 -3.19
C ASN A 8 -22.32 21.63 -3.71
N LYS A 9 -21.29 21.45 -4.56
CA LYS A 9 -20.67 20.15 -4.77
C LYS A 9 -19.27 20.20 -4.17
N LYS A 10 -19.08 19.50 -3.04
CA LYS A 10 -17.75 19.04 -2.64
C LYS A 10 -17.23 18.15 -3.78
N THR A 11 -16.28 18.66 -4.55
CA THR A 11 -15.65 17.96 -5.67
C THR A 11 -14.69 16.90 -5.12
N LYS A 12 -15.02 15.63 -5.37
CA LYS A 12 -14.14 14.48 -5.11
C LYS A 12 -12.95 14.54 -6.06
N LYS A 13 -11.76 14.16 -5.58
CA LYS A 13 -10.56 13.90 -6.39
C LYS A 13 -10.91 12.94 -7.53
N CYS A 14 -10.30 13.14 -8.70
CA CYS A 14 -10.46 12.24 -9.84
C CYS A 14 -9.62 10.97 -9.59
N VAL A 15 -10.25 9.96 -8.99
CA VAL A 15 -9.70 8.60 -8.84
C VAL A 15 -10.14 7.79 -10.06
N ILE A 16 -9.32 6.83 -10.52
CA ILE A 16 -9.57 5.88 -11.64
C ILE A 16 -10.87 5.05 -11.44
N THR A 17 -11.58 5.19 -10.32
CA THR A 17 -12.89 4.56 -10.07
C THR A 17 -13.99 4.90 -11.10
N ASN A 18 -13.81 5.89 -11.97
CA ASN A 18 -14.85 6.35 -12.90
C ASN A 18 -14.93 5.58 -14.24
N TYR A 19 -14.18 4.49 -14.43
CA TYR A 19 -14.21 3.74 -15.70
C TYR A 19 -15.46 2.84 -15.90
N PHE A 20 -16.26 2.58 -14.87
CA PHE A 20 -17.33 1.57 -14.94
C PHE A 20 -18.76 1.99 -14.56
N THR A 21 -19.05 3.27 -14.31
CA THR A 21 -20.42 3.67 -13.97
C THR A 21 -21.21 4.18 -15.16
N GLN A 22 -22.04 3.31 -15.77
CA GLN A 22 -23.25 3.75 -16.45
C GLN A 22 -24.46 2.86 -16.12
N VAL A 23 -25.47 3.57 -15.57
CA VAL A 23 -26.92 3.31 -15.54
C VAL A 23 -27.43 2.14 -14.69
N THR A 24 -27.94 2.47 -13.50
CA THR A 24 -29.06 1.74 -12.89
C THR A 24 -30.23 2.70 -12.71
N ASP A 25 -31.31 2.41 -13.43
CA ASP A 25 -32.61 3.06 -13.31
C ASP A 25 -33.38 2.53 -12.08
N VAL A 26 -34.27 3.36 -11.57
CA VAL A 26 -34.95 3.24 -10.27
C VAL A 26 -36.21 2.36 -10.36
N ARG A 27 -36.47 1.51 -9.35
CA ARG A 27 -37.74 1.41 -8.57
C ARG A 27 -37.87 0.09 -7.80
N GLY A 28 -38.31 0.18 -6.54
CA GLY A 28 -38.93 -0.94 -5.82
C GLY A 28 -38.76 -0.88 -4.29
N ALA A 29 -39.73 -0.27 -3.61
CA ALA A 29 -39.79 -0.12 -2.15
C ALA A 29 -40.10 -1.43 -1.39
N SER A 30 -39.65 -1.54 -0.13
CA SER A 30 -40.53 -1.82 1.04
C SER A 30 -39.80 -1.96 2.39
N SER A 31 -40.42 -1.31 3.38
CA SER A 31 -40.55 -1.58 4.82
C SER A 31 -39.35 -1.55 5.77
N GLU A 32 -39.46 -0.55 6.66
CA GLU A 32 -38.81 -0.29 7.94
C GLU A 32 -38.99 -1.40 8.98
N ILE A 33 -38.01 -1.55 9.89
CA ILE A 33 -38.28 -1.65 11.34
C ILE A 33 -37.24 -0.80 12.08
N VAL A 34 -37.78 0.17 12.81
CA VAL A 34 -37.13 1.17 13.66
C VAL A 34 -36.95 0.61 15.07
N THR A 35 -35.79 0.83 15.70
CA THR A 35 -35.73 1.01 17.16
C THR A 35 -34.93 2.26 17.50
N GLN A 36 -35.64 3.13 18.22
CA GLN A 36 -35.40 4.53 18.55
C GLN A 36 -34.19 4.76 19.48
N THR A 37 -33.49 5.87 19.27
CA THR A 37 -32.98 6.70 20.37
C THR A 37 -33.36 8.15 20.11
N HIS A 38 -34.14 8.72 21.04
CA HIS A 38 -34.67 10.07 20.97
C HIS A 38 -33.59 11.15 21.16
N PRO A 39 -33.75 12.31 20.49
CA PRO A 39 -32.91 13.51 20.61
C PRO A 39 -33.50 14.50 21.63
N VAL A 40 -32.68 15.41 22.16
CA VAL A 40 -33.17 16.69 22.70
C VAL A 40 -32.27 17.85 22.29
N SER A 41 -32.97 18.81 21.71
CA SER A 41 -32.72 20.14 21.15
C SER A 41 -31.90 21.15 21.96
N GLU A 42 -31.13 21.93 21.19
CA GLU A 42 -31.04 23.40 21.12
C GLU A 42 -31.70 24.28 22.20
N LEU A 43 -30.96 25.30 22.63
CA LEU A 43 -31.50 26.67 22.76
C LEU A 43 -30.38 27.71 22.66
N SER A 44 -30.51 28.59 21.66
CA SER A 44 -29.74 29.81 21.46
C SER A 44 -30.47 31.02 22.07
N SER A 45 -29.76 31.96 22.71
CA SER A 45 -30.00 33.41 22.54
C SER A 45 -28.91 34.28 23.18
N ALA A 46 -28.29 35.09 22.33
CA ALA A 46 -27.52 36.34 22.46
C ALA A 46 -27.23 36.97 23.86
N GLN A 47 -25.98 37.42 24.07
CA GLN A 47 -25.53 38.83 24.03
C GLN A 47 -24.01 38.98 24.36
N ASN A 48 -23.39 39.97 23.71
CA ASN A 48 -21.97 40.38 23.77
C ASN A 48 -21.35 40.49 25.19
N THR A 49 -20.10 40.06 25.37
CA THR A 49 -18.92 40.94 25.61
C THR A 49 -17.65 40.13 25.93
N ASP A 50 -16.57 40.49 25.25
CA ASP A 50 -15.13 40.34 25.54
C ASP A 50 -14.52 39.05 26.12
N ARG A 51 -13.57 38.52 25.33
CA ARG A 51 -12.31 37.84 25.70
C ARG A 51 -12.38 36.71 26.73
N ASN A 52 -12.26 35.47 26.24
CA ASN A 52 -11.38 34.46 26.87
C ASN A 52 -10.95 33.42 25.83
N GLN A 53 -9.63 33.30 25.63
CA GLN A 53 -9.02 32.22 24.87
C GLN A 53 -9.36 30.88 25.54
N VAL A 54 -9.99 29.97 24.80
CA VAL A 54 -10.08 28.57 25.18
C VAL A 54 -8.70 27.96 24.98
N ILE A 55 -7.96 27.76 26.07
CA ILE A 55 -6.68 27.04 26.06
C ILE A 55 -7.00 25.55 25.88
N GLU A 56 -6.51 24.94 24.80
CA GLU A 56 -6.55 23.47 24.66
C GLU A 56 -5.78 22.82 25.83
N PRO A 57 -6.35 21.81 26.52
CA PRO A 57 -5.73 21.22 27.69
C PRO A 57 -4.42 20.53 27.34
N ARG A 58 -3.33 20.85 28.06
CA ARG A 58 -2.04 20.18 27.88
C ARG A 58 -2.16 18.70 28.25
N ASN A 59 -1.80 17.80 27.34
CA ASN A 59 -2.04 16.34 27.43
C ASN A 59 -1.57 15.63 28.71
N ASN A 60 -0.66 16.22 29.50
CA ASN A 60 -0.07 15.60 30.71
C ASN A 60 -0.40 16.37 32.00
N ASP A 61 -1.45 17.21 32.02
CA ASP A 61 -1.92 17.86 33.25
C ASP A 61 -2.55 16.83 34.20
N VAL A 62 -2.11 16.83 35.45
CA VAL A 62 -2.52 15.84 36.47
C VAL A 62 -4.04 15.82 36.70
N SER A 63 -4.74 16.93 36.48
CA SER A 63 -6.19 17.01 36.73
C SER A 63 -7.05 16.20 35.77
N LEU A 64 -6.56 15.90 34.56
CA LEU A 64 -7.25 15.07 33.58
C LEU A 64 -7.39 13.61 34.04
N PHE A 65 -6.58 13.21 35.01
CA PHE A 65 -6.46 11.84 35.48
C PHE A 65 -7.11 11.62 36.87
N VAL A 66 -7.64 12.68 37.50
CA VAL A 66 -8.28 12.61 38.82
C VAL A 66 -9.63 11.90 38.70
N ASN A 67 -9.89 10.93 39.59
CA ASN A 67 -11.09 10.06 39.59
C ASN A 67 -11.25 9.13 38.37
N CYS A 68 -10.20 8.91 37.59
CA CYS A 68 -10.20 7.98 36.47
C CYS A 68 -9.58 6.62 36.85
N SER A 69 -10.03 5.54 36.19
CA SER A 69 -9.34 4.24 36.28
C SER A 69 -8.12 4.25 35.36
N LEU A 70 -6.92 4.43 35.93
CA LEU A 70 -5.69 4.61 35.16
C LEU A 70 -5.08 3.29 34.65
N THR A 71 -4.64 3.29 33.38
CA THR A 71 -3.78 2.24 32.80
C THR A 71 -2.37 2.29 33.38
N ASP A 72 -1.56 1.24 33.17
CA ASP A 72 -0.19 1.23 33.68
C ASP A 72 0.70 2.26 32.95
N GLU A 73 0.45 2.50 31.65
CA GLU A 73 1.09 3.56 30.88
C GLU A 73 0.79 4.96 31.46
N GLU A 74 -0.46 5.23 31.83
CA GLU A 74 -0.89 6.51 32.42
C GLU A 74 -0.28 6.71 33.82
N LYS A 75 -0.22 5.66 34.64
CA LYS A 75 0.46 5.71 35.95
C LYS A 75 1.93 6.05 35.77
N HIS A 76 2.62 5.44 34.81
CA HIS A 76 4.01 5.75 34.52
C HIS A 76 4.20 7.20 34.06
N LEU A 77 3.31 7.69 33.17
CA LEU A 77 3.33 9.07 32.69
C LEU A 77 3.24 10.09 33.84
N ILE A 78 2.28 9.93 34.75
CA ILE A 78 2.05 10.84 35.88
C ILE A 78 3.22 10.83 36.88
N LEU A 79 3.82 9.66 37.11
CA LEU A 79 4.89 9.52 38.11
C LEU A 79 6.23 10.08 37.61
N VAL A 80 6.54 9.86 36.32
CA VAL A 80 7.86 10.14 35.73
C VAL A 80 7.87 11.43 34.92
N LYS A 81 6.82 11.72 34.15
CA LYS A 81 6.73 12.89 33.26
C LYS A 81 5.43 13.69 33.46
N PRO A 82 5.06 14.06 34.70
CA PRO A 82 3.93 14.97 34.90
C PRO A 82 4.26 16.33 34.26
N TRP A 83 3.24 17.05 33.81
CA TRP A 83 3.46 18.43 33.39
C TRP A 83 3.95 19.27 34.59
N ILE A 84 5.09 19.94 34.39
CA ILE A 84 5.67 20.88 35.35
C ILE A 84 5.73 22.24 34.63
N PRO A 85 5.18 23.32 35.22
CA PRO A 85 5.29 24.65 34.64
C PRO A 85 6.77 25.07 34.44
N PRO A 86 7.12 25.81 33.37
CA PRO A 86 8.45 26.39 33.24
C PRO A 86 8.72 27.44 34.33
N THR A 87 9.98 27.77 34.59
CA THR A 87 10.37 28.79 35.58
C THR A 87 9.81 30.19 35.29
N THR A 88 9.46 30.45 34.03
CA THR A 88 8.85 31.68 33.53
C THR A 88 7.33 31.72 33.66
N TYR A 89 6.69 30.64 34.17
CA TYR A 89 5.25 30.55 34.29
C TYR A 89 4.69 31.49 35.36
N ALA A 90 3.70 32.29 35.00
CA ALA A 90 3.01 33.21 35.90
C ALA A 90 1.83 32.52 36.60
N PHE A 91 2.01 32.14 37.86
CA PHE A 91 0.94 31.47 38.63
C PHE A 91 -0.25 32.40 38.91
N PRO A 92 -1.50 31.94 38.70
CA PRO A 92 -2.69 32.76 38.89
C PRO A 92 -2.98 33.09 40.36
N ILE A 93 -3.51 34.29 40.62
CA ILE A 93 -4.03 34.69 41.94
C ILE A 93 -5.51 34.33 42.00
N THR A 94 -5.82 33.15 42.53
CA THR A 94 -7.20 32.69 42.77
C THR A 94 -7.96 33.63 43.71
N GLU A 95 -9.30 33.74 43.59
CA GLU A 95 -10.17 34.60 44.41
C GLU A 95 -9.90 34.50 45.93
N GLN A 96 -9.68 33.29 46.44
CA GLN A 96 -9.41 33.03 47.86
C GLN A 96 -8.12 33.68 48.37
N ASN A 97 -7.18 33.98 47.47
CA ASN A 97 -5.86 34.51 47.76
C ASN A 97 -5.70 35.99 47.36
N LYS A 98 -6.70 36.62 46.72
CA LYS A 98 -6.65 38.02 46.25
C LYS A 98 -6.40 39.02 47.38
N LYS A 99 -7.03 38.85 48.55
CA LYS A 99 -6.88 39.76 49.71
C LYS A 99 -5.44 39.90 50.20
N ARG A 100 -4.62 38.84 50.05
CA ARG A 100 -3.23 38.79 50.53
C ARG A 100 -2.21 38.66 49.39
N LYS A 101 -2.67 38.70 48.13
CA LYS A 101 -1.87 38.50 46.91
C LYS A 101 -0.94 37.27 46.98
N LEU A 102 -1.43 36.16 47.54
CA LEU A 102 -0.64 34.92 47.66
C LEU A 102 -0.66 34.13 46.35
N ILE A 103 0.51 33.70 45.90
CA ILE A 103 0.70 32.85 44.72
C ILE A 103 1.46 31.58 45.07
N PHE A 104 1.26 30.54 44.25
CA PHE A 104 2.08 29.33 44.30
C PHE A 104 3.56 29.67 44.07
N GLN A 105 4.44 29.07 44.85
CA GLN A 105 5.88 29.35 44.78
C GLN A 105 6.60 28.23 44.02
N TYR A 106 7.30 28.57 42.94
CA TYR A 106 8.07 27.60 42.14
C TYR A 106 9.06 26.77 42.99
N LYS A 107 9.66 27.39 44.01
CA LYS A 107 10.60 26.74 44.95
C LYS A 107 9.99 25.52 45.67
N TRP A 108 8.67 25.38 45.73
CA TRP A 108 8.05 24.20 46.33
C TRP A 108 8.26 22.93 45.51
N PHE A 109 8.46 23.00 44.19
CA PHE A 109 8.80 21.83 43.38
C PHE A 109 10.15 21.22 43.76
N THR A 110 11.14 22.06 44.12
CA THR A 110 12.46 21.57 44.55
C THR A 110 12.47 21.11 46.01
N THR A 111 11.50 21.58 46.81
CA THR A 111 11.40 21.21 48.23
C THR A 111 10.57 19.92 48.43
N TYR A 112 9.54 19.71 47.60
CA TYR A 112 8.61 18.58 47.70
C TYR A 112 8.54 17.84 46.36
N ASN A 113 9.33 16.78 46.22
CA ASN A 113 9.46 15.98 44.98
C ASN A 113 8.16 15.28 44.51
N TRP A 114 7.15 15.21 45.37
CA TRP A 114 5.84 14.63 45.10
C TRP A 114 4.81 15.65 44.58
N LEU A 115 5.12 16.94 44.67
CA LEU A 115 4.20 18.03 44.38
C LEU A 115 4.12 18.29 42.87
N VAL A 116 2.91 18.33 42.34
CA VAL A 116 2.61 18.70 40.95
C VAL A 116 1.52 19.78 40.93
N TYR A 117 1.54 20.65 39.93
CA TYR A 117 0.56 21.73 39.77
C TYR A 117 -0.31 21.46 38.53
N SER A 118 -1.61 21.70 38.67
CA SER A 118 -2.56 21.65 37.56
C SER A 118 -2.90 23.07 37.10
N GLU A 119 -2.73 23.34 35.81
CA GLU A 119 -3.16 24.59 35.18
C GLU A 119 -4.69 24.65 35.09
N LEU A 120 -5.34 23.54 34.74
CA LEU A 120 -6.80 23.46 34.61
C LEU A 120 -7.53 23.68 35.94
N GLN A 121 -7.01 23.12 37.03
CA GLN A 121 -7.60 23.29 38.36
C GLN A 121 -6.94 24.40 39.18
N GLU A 122 -5.94 25.09 38.66
CA GLU A 122 -5.20 26.18 39.32
C GLU A 122 -4.72 25.82 40.75
N GLY A 123 -4.24 24.60 40.96
CA GLY A 123 -3.88 24.14 42.31
C GLY A 123 -2.97 22.92 42.34
N ALA A 124 -2.55 22.56 43.56
CA ALA A 124 -1.52 21.55 43.76
C ALA A 124 -2.10 20.16 44.09
N PHE A 125 -1.39 19.13 43.63
CA PHE A 125 -1.67 17.71 43.88
C PHE A 125 -0.41 16.97 44.32
N CYS A 126 -0.60 15.81 44.94
CA CYS A 126 0.45 14.83 45.18
C CYS A 126 0.36 13.71 44.14
N LYS A 127 1.38 13.60 43.27
CA LYS A 127 1.38 12.61 42.17
C LYS A 127 1.31 11.16 42.66
N PHE A 128 1.85 10.86 43.85
CA PHE A 128 1.83 9.50 44.41
C PHE A 128 0.47 9.16 45.01
N CYS A 129 -0.07 10.03 45.86
CA CYS A 129 -1.34 9.80 46.52
C CYS A 129 -2.52 9.82 45.54
N MET A 130 -2.45 10.67 44.51
CA MET A 130 -3.47 10.73 43.47
C MET A 130 -3.58 9.41 42.68
N VAL A 131 -2.47 8.68 42.52
CA VAL A 131 -2.44 7.39 41.81
C VAL A 131 -2.74 6.19 42.73
N PHE A 132 -2.26 6.20 43.99
CA PHE A 132 -2.25 5.00 44.83
C PHE A 132 -2.98 5.10 46.18
N ALA A 133 -3.45 6.29 46.58
CA ALA A 133 -4.19 6.43 47.82
C ALA A 133 -5.64 5.97 47.64
N THR A 134 -6.08 5.06 48.51
CA THR A 134 -7.45 4.53 48.49
C THR A 134 -8.29 5.05 49.66
N THR A 135 -7.66 5.34 50.81
CA THR A 135 -8.35 5.79 52.03
C THR A 135 -7.45 6.73 52.85
N GLY A 136 -8.05 7.72 53.52
CA GLY A 136 -7.35 8.64 54.41
C GLY A 136 -7.27 8.13 55.86
N GLY A 137 -6.09 7.66 56.26
CA GLY A 137 -5.71 7.46 57.67
C GLY A 137 -6.62 6.57 58.54
N VAL A 138 -6.49 6.75 59.86
CA VAL A 138 -7.22 5.98 60.88
C VAL A 138 -8.72 6.28 60.77
N GLY A 139 -9.52 5.24 60.48
CA GLY A 139 -10.97 5.34 60.34
C GLY A 139 -11.50 5.51 58.92
N GLN A 140 -10.68 5.30 57.87
CA GLN A 140 -11.09 5.40 56.45
C GLN A 140 -11.76 6.73 56.08
N GLN A 141 -11.21 7.85 56.55
CA GLN A 141 -11.72 9.16 56.17
C GLN A 141 -11.56 9.40 54.66
N LYS A 142 -12.47 10.18 54.08
CA LYS A 142 -12.43 10.51 52.64
C LYS A 142 -11.17 11.31 52.33
N LEU A 143 -10.50 10.91 51.25
CA LEU A 143 -9.35 11.62 50.67
C LEU A 143 -9.78 13.05 50.27
N GLY A 144 -8.94 14.03 50.60
CA GLY A 144 -9.27 15.45 50.48
C GLY A 144 -8.33 16.21 49.54
N ALA A 145 -7.98 17.44 49.94
CA ALA A 145 -7.06 18.29 49.19
C ALA A 145 -5.69 17.60 48.98
N LEU A 146 -5.04 17.86 47.83
CA LEU A 146 -3.82 17.21 47.30
C LEU A 146 -4.03 15.82 46.68
N THR A 147 -5.20 15.20 46.81
CA THR A 147 -5.47 13.85 46.29
C THR A 147 -6.63 13.84 45.30
N LEU A 148 -7.85 14.09 45.77
CA LEU A 148 -9.05 14.17 44.93
C LEU A 148 -9.37 15.60 44.50
N THR A 149 -8.94 16.60 45.29
CA THR A 149 -9.19 18.01 45.00
C THR A 149 -7.90 18.81 45.03
N ALA A 150 -7.80 19.81 44.16
CA ALA A 150 -6.63 20.67 44.08
C ALA A 150 -6.48 21.51 45.37
N PHE A 151 -5.29 21.53 45.95
CA PHE A 151 -4.99 22.40 47.09
C PHE A 151 -4.71 23.83 46.62
N LYS A 152 -5.44 24.81 47.17
CA LYS A 152 -5.36 26.23 46.77
C LYS A 152 -5.03 27.20 47.92
N ASN A 153 -4.97 26.74 49.17
CA ASN A 153 -4.79 27.61 50.34
C ASN A 153 -3.30 27.89 50.62
N TRP A 154 -2.73 28.86 49.90
CA TRP A 154 -1.30 29.16 49.97
C TRP A 154 -0.82 29.68 51.33
N LYS A 155 -1.72 30.22 52.17
CA LYS A 155 -1.39 30.69 53.53
C LYS A 155 -0.89 29.54 54.41
N LYS A 156 -1.46 28.34 54.25
CA LYS A 156 -1.11 27.14 55.01
C LYS A 156 -0.27 26.13 54.23
N ALA A 157 0.23 26.49 53.05
CA ALA A 157 0.91 25.55 52.15
C ALA A 157 2.04 24.78 52.83
N LYS A 158 2.95 25.47 53.53
CA LYS A 158 4.10 24.82 54.20
C LYS A 158 3.66 23.88 55.34
N GLU A 159 2.69 24.30 56.15
CA GLU A 159 2.11 23.49 57.24
C GLU A 159 1.51 22.20 56.64
N VAL A 160 0.61 22.35 55.67
CA VAL A 160 -0.09 21.23 55.04
C VAL A 160 0.84 20.30 54.27
N PHE A 161 1.87 20.83 53.59
CA PHE A 161 2.82 20.00 52.85
C PHE A 161 3.72 19.19 53.79
N ASN A 162 4.13 19.77 54.93
CA ASN A 162 4.91 19.06 55.94
C ASN A 162 4.06 18.01 56.67
N ASP A 163 2.80 18.31 56.98
CA ASP A 163 1.88 17.35 57.56
C ASP A 163 1.59 16.20 56.56
N HIS A 164 1.47 16.52 55.27
CA HIS A 164 1.21 15.53 54.22
C HIS A 164 2.30 14.46 54.12
N LEU A 165 3.56 14.86 54.25
CA LEU A 165 4.71 13.93 54.29
C LEU A 165 4.61 12.90 55.42
N ASN A 166 3.98 13.28 56.53
CA ASN A 166 3.90 12.43 57.72
C ASN A 166 2.72 11.47 57.73
N TYR A 167 1.71 11.68 56.88
CA TYR A 167 0.55 10.79 56.82
C TYR A 167 0.90 9.38 56.29
N ASP A 168 0.30 8.37 56.89
CA ASP A 168 0.56 6.96 56.56
C ASP A 168 0.14 6.61 55.13
N TYR A 169 -0.97 7.16 54.65
CA TYR A 169 -1.42 6.92 53.27
C TYR A 169 -0.45 7.51 52.24
N HIS A 170 0.24 8.60 52.56
CA HIS A 170 1.26 9.18 51.69
C HIS A 170 2.48 8.26 51.63
N LYS A 171 3.02 7.86 52.78
CA LYS A 171 4.15 6.93 52.87
C LYS A 171 3.86 5.61 52.14
N LEU A 172 2.65 5.07 52.30
CA LEU A 172 2.20 3.86 51.60
C LEU A 172 2.09 4.08 50.09
N SER A 173 1.59 5.24 49.64
CA SER A 173 1.48 5.57 48.22
C SER A 173 2.84 5.75 47.57
N VAL A 174 3.81 6.33 48.28
CA VAL A 174 5.22 6.43 47.83
C VAL A 174 5.82 5.04 47.68
N ALA A 175 5.67 4.16 48.69
CA ALA A 175 6.19 2.79 48.60
C ALA A 175 5.55 1.98 47.46
N LYS A 176 4.24 2.14 47.22
CA LYS A 176 3.53 1.53 46.09
C LYS A 176 4.05 2.06 44.74
N ALA A 177 4.29 3.36 44.63
CA ALA A 177 4.82 3.98 43.42
C ALA A 177 6.24 3.50 43.10
N GLU A 178 7.12 3.40 44.11
CA GLU A 178 8.46 2.85 43.93
C GLU A 178 8.44 1.38 43.50
N GLY A 179 7.55 0.57 44.10
CA GLY A 179 7.33 -0.82 43.68
C GLY A 179 6.87 -0.92 42.23
N PHE A 180 5.88 -0.12 41.84
CA PHE A 180 5.37 -0.05 40.48
C PHE A 180 6.45 0.35 39.47
N LEU A 181 7.19 1.43 39.72
CA LEU A 181 8.24 1.91 38.82
C LEU A 181 9.39 0.89 38.65
N ASN A 182 9.75 0.16 39.71
CA ASN A 182 10.78 -0.87 39.63
C ASN A 182 10.35 -2.05 38.75
N ILE A 183 9.06 -2.42 38.76
CA ILE A 183 8.50 -3.48 37.91
C ILE A 183 8.33 -2.98 36.47
N TYR A 184 7.74 -1.79 36.29
CA TYR A 184 7.43 -1.22 34.99
C TYR A 184 8.70 -0.90 34.17
N CYS A 185 9.77 -0.44 34.82
CA CYS A 185 11.05 -0.15 34.17
C CYS A 185 11.99 -1.36 34.08
N ASN A 186 11.50 -2.60 34.29
CA ASN A 186 12.28 -3.85 34.25
C ASN A 186 13.50 -3.91 35.20
N LYS A 187 13.51 -3.12 36.28
CA LYS A 187 14.63 -3.13 37.26
C LYS A 187 14.51 -4.26 38.28
N LYS A 188 13.30 -4.77 38.51
CA LYS A 188 13.02 -5.95 39.35
C LYS A 188 11.94 -6.81 38.68
N PRO A 189 12.00 -8.15 38.80
CA PRO A 189 10.91 -9.00 38.34
C PRO A 189 9.62 -8.68 39.10
N SER A 190 8.46 -8.89 38.47
CA SER A 190 7.16 -8.71 39.14
C SER A 190 7.08 -9.61 40.37
N ILE A 191 6.34 -9.19 41.40
CA ILE A 191 6.19 -9.95 42.66
C ILE A 191 5.73 -11.40 42.40
N ILE A 192 4.92 -11.62 41.36
CA ILE A 192 4.47 -12.96 40.93
C ILE A 192 5.62 -13.81 40.40
N ASN A 193 6.58 -13.23 39.68
CA ASN A 193 7.76 -13.94 39.18
C ASN A 193 8.85 -14.11 40.24
N ALA A 194 8.87 -13.27 41.27
CA ALA A 194 9.79 -13.38 42.41
C ALA A 194 9.33 -14.38 43.49
N LEU A 195 8.03 -14.72 43.52
CA LEU A 195 7.44 -15.70 44.43
C LEU A 195 7.37 -17.11 43.84
N ASP A 196 7.62 -17.28 42.53
CA ASP A 196 7.42 -18.54 41.80
C ASP A 196 8.59 -18.79 40.82
N ASP A 197 9.73 -19.18 41.38
CA ASP A 197 10.93 -19.60 40.62
C ASP A 197 10.60 -20.74 39.62
N ASP A 198 9.61 -21.57 39.95
CA ASP A 198 9.16 -22.66 39.09
C ASP A 198 8.45 -22.14 37.85
N ARG A 199 7.66 -21.06 37.96
CA ARG A 199 7.07 -20.38 36.79
C ARG A 199 8.13 -19.82 35.86
N VAL A 200 9.20 -19.23 36.38
CA VAL A 200 10.32 -18.72 35.55
C VAL A 200 11.04 -19.88 34.84
N LYS A 201 11.28 -20.99 35.53
CA LYS A 201 11.82 -22.22 34.93
C LYS A 201 10.90 -22.79 33.85
N ILE A 202 9.58 -22.82 34.08
CA ILE A 202 8.59 -23.28 33.10
C ILE A 202 8.57 -22.39 31.86
N ILE A 203 8.65 -21.06 32.02
CA ILE A 203 8.73 -20.13 30.88
C ILE A 203 9.99 -20.41 30.06
N LYS A 204 11.14 -20.57 30.71
CA LYS A 204 12.41 -20.88 30.05
C LYS A 204 12.34 -22.20 29.28
N GLN A 205 11.88 -23.27 29.93
CA GLN A 205 11.71 -24.59 29.30
C GLN A 205 10.72 -24.55 28.12
N ASN A 206 9.64 -23.79 28.22
CA ASN A 206 8.68 -23.65 27.12
C ASN A 206 9.30 -22.89 25.93
N ARG A 207 10.12 -21.86 26.17
CA ARG A 207 10.84 -21.17 25.09
C ARG A 207 11.83 -22.11 24.40
N GLU A 208 12.63 -22.85 25.16
CA GLU A 208 13.57 -23.85 24.64
C GLU A 208 12.87 -24.93 23.78
N ARG A 209 11.64 -25.34 24.14
CA ARG A 209 10.85 -26.29 23.35
C ARG A 209 10.26 -25.70 22.07
N LEU A 210 9.98 -24.40 22.05
CA LEU A 210 9.36 -23.72 20.92
C LEU A 210 10.38 -23.27 19.87
N ILE A 211 11.63 -22.99 20.27
CA ILE A 211 12.71 -22.58 19.35
C ILE A 211 12.85 -23.55 18.15
N PRO A 212 13.01 -24.88 18.33
CA PRO A 212 13.15 -25.80 17.21
C PRO A 212 11.94 -25.82 16.26
N ILE A 213 10.73 -25.62 16.80
CA ILE A 213 9.50 -25.56 16.00
C ILE A 213 9.52 -24.32 15.12
N ILE A 214 9.91 -23.18 15.69
CA ILE A 214 10.02 -21.90 14.96
C ILE A 214 11.14 -21.98 13.92
N GLU A 215 12.29 -22.56 14.25
CA GLU A 215 13.39 -22.79 13.31
C GLU A 215 12.96 -23.67 12.13
N CYS A 216 12.24 -24.77 12.39
CA CYS A 216 11.68 -25.60 11.32
C CYS A 216 10.70 -24.82 10.44
N ILE A 217 9.86 -23.97 11.03
CA ILE A 217 8.92 -23.13 10.30
C ILE A 217 9.65 -22.11 9.43
N LEU A 218 10.66 -21.43 9.97
CA LEU A 218 11.48 -20.45 9.25
C LEU A 218 12.23 -21.12 8.10
N LEU A 219 12.87 -22.27 8.36
CA LEU A 219 13.52 -23.09 7.35
C LEU A 219 12.54 -23.44 6.23
N CYS A 220 11.35 -23.91 6.58
CA CYS A 220 10.32 -24.25 5.60
C CYS A 220 9.87 -23.04 4.79
N GLY A 221 9.66 -21.87 5.40
CA GLY A 221 9.33 -20.64 4.68
C GLY A 221 10.44 -20.19 3.73
N TYR A 222 11.69 -20.10 4.21
CA TYR A 222 12.83 -19.64 3.39
C TYR A 222 13.19 -20.60 2.25
N GLN A 223 13.02 -21.90 2.46
CA GLN A 223 13.29 -22.93 1.46
C GLN A 223 12.05 -23.28 0.60
N GLU A 224 10.94 -22.56 0.80
CA GLU A 224 9.66 -22.81 0.11
C GLU A 224 9.17 -24.26 0.27
N ILE A 225 9.50 -24.88 1.40
CA ILE A 225 9.05 -26.22 1.77
C ILE A 225 7.66 -26.07 2.38
N PRO A 226 6.62 -26.68 1.80
CA PRO A 226 5.28 -26.50 2.33
C PRO A 226 5.09 -27.12 3.73
N LEU A 227 4.23 -26.53 4.55
CA LEU A 227 3.85 -27.05 5.87
C LEU A 227 2.50 -27.80 5.81
N ARG A 228 2.36 -28.91 6.54
CA ARG A 228 1.08 -29.64 6.70
C ARG A 228 0.36 -29.21 7.99
N GLY A 229 -0.95 -29.01 7.91
CA GLY A 229 -1.84 -28.91 9.06
C GLY A 229 -3.30 -28.98 8.64
N SER A 230 -4.12 -29.67 9.43
CA SER A 230 -5.55 -29.92 9.14
C SER A 230 -6.46 -28.73 9.47
N ASN A 231 -5.97 -27.76 10.25
CA ASN A 231 -6.76 -26.66 10.79
C ASN A 231 -6.01 -25.32 10.65
N ASP A 232 -6.56 -24.44 9.83
CA ASP A 232 -6.24 -23.01 9.77
C ASP A 232 -7.36 -22.25 10.48
N PHE A 233 -7.17 -21.97 11.78
CA PHE A 233 -8.06 -21.13 12.59
C PHE A 233 -7.28 -19.93 13.12
N GLY A 234 -7.94 -18.77 13.11
CA GLY A 234 -7.39 -17.50 13.59
C GLY A 234 -7.44 -16.46 12.47
N PRO A 235 -8.00 -15.25 12.70
CA PRO A 235 -7.90 -14.18 11.72
C PRO A 235 -6.44 -13.73 11.63
N ILE A 236 -5.81 -13.82 10.45
CA ILE A 236 -4.62 -13.00 10.19
C ILE A 236 -5.08 -11.57 10.08
N ASN A 237 -5.07 -10.88 11.22
CA ASN A 237 -5.21 -9.43 11.21
C ASN A 237 -3.94 -8.87 10.57
N PHE A 238 -3.99 -8.61 9.27
CA PHE A 238 -3.10 -7.69 8.55
C PHE A 238 -3.28 -6.24 9.03
N LYS A 239 -3.72 -6.03 10.28
CA LYS A 239 -3.56 -4.76 10.97
C LYS A 239 -2.08 -4.58 11.22
N THR A 240 -1.39 -4.15 10.18
CA THR A 240 -0.10 -3.48 10.15
C THR A 240 -0.19 -2.31 11.13
N SER A 241 -0.07 -2.60 12.42
CA SER A 241 -0.17 -1.57 13.43
C SER A 241 1.11 -0.75 13.38
N THR A 242 0.90 0.57 13.24
CA THR A 242 1.88 1.64 13.09
C THR A 242 2.63 1.70 11.76
N HIS A 243 1.86 2.21 10.78
CA HIS A 243 2.30 2.87 9.54
C HIS A 243 2.61 1.96 8.37
N ASN A 244 1.58 1.65 7.59
CA ASN A 244 1.72 1.19 6.22
C ASN A 244 2.63 2.19 5.46
N GLU A 245 3.88 1.81 5.15
CA GLU A 245 4.85 2.64 4.41
C GLU A 245 4.28 3.06 3.04
N VAL A 246 3.40 2.23 2.47
CA VAL A 246 2.62 2.55 1.27
C VAL A 246 1.68 3.73 1.51
N ASN A 247 1.00 3.80 2.66
CA ASN A 247 0.14 4.95 2.98
C ASN A 247 0.99 6.18 3.36
N LYS A 248 2.15 5.99 3.99
CA LYS A 248 3.11 7.07 4.27
C LYS A 248 3.66 7.67 2.98
N SER A 249 3.82 6.87 1.93
CA SER A 249 4.23 7.37 0.63
C SER A 249 3.16 8.28 0.02
N GLN A 250 1.88 8.17 0.41
CA GLN A 250 0.78 8.94 -0.18
C GLN A 250 0.70 8.85 -1.72
N CYS A 251 1.39 7.87 -2.33
CA CYS A 251 1.48 7.65 -3.76
C CYS A 251 2.06 6.26 -4.03
N PHE A 252 1.26 5.39 -4.63
CA PHE A 252 1.67 4.06 -5.05
C PHE A 252 0.96 3.63 -6.33
N SER A 253 1.50 2.58 -6.96
CA SER A 253 0.85 1.89 -8.08
C SER A 253 0.67 0.40 -7.78
N VAL A 254 -0.31 -0.21 -8.42
CA VAL A 254 -0.65 -1.63 -8.21
C VAL A 254 -0.15 -2.48 -9.37
N MET A 255 0.44 -3.60 -9.01
CA MET A 255 0.79 -4.71 -9.88
C MET A 255 -0.11 -5.88 -9.51
N ALA A 256 -0.96 -6.30 -10.43
CA ALA A 256 -1.78 -7.48 -10.24
C ALA A 256 -1.66 -8.38 -11.48
N ASP A 257 -1.64 -9.68 -11.23
CA ASP A 257 -1.61 -10.72 -12.25
C ASP A 257 -2.39 -11.92 -11.69
N GLU A 258 -3.06 -12.67 -12.55
CA GLU A 258 -3.79 -13.89 -12.19
C GLU A 258 -2.99 -15.15 -12.50
N THR A 259 -3.19 -16.19 -11.69
CA THR A 259 -2.72 -17.53 -12.01
C THR A 259 -3.69 -18.58 -11.49
N THR A 260 -3.87 -19.65 -12.26
CA THR A 260 -4.53 -20.85 -11.78
C THR A 260 -3.55 -21.62 -10.90
N ASP A 261 -3.93 -21.89 -9.66
CA ASP A 261 -3.11 -22.71 -8.77
C ASP A 261 -3.33 -24.22 -8.97
N VAL A 262 -2.56 -25.03 -8.23
CA VAL A 262 -2.62 -26.51 -8.27
C VAL A 262 -3.94 -27.10 -7.76
N SER A 263 -4.84 -26.27 -7.20
CA SER A 263 -6.21 -26.65 -6.81
C SER A 263 -7.26 -26.25 -7.86
N VAL A 264 -6.85 -25.74 -9.02
CA VAL A 264 -7.74 -25.22 -10.08
C VAL A 264 -8.55 -24.00 -9.60
N SER A 265 -8.09 -23.33 -8.54
CA SER A 265 -8.64 -22.04 -8.12
C SER A 265 -7.82 -20.91 -8.72
N GLU A 266 -8.50 -19.87 -9.20
CA GLU A 266 -7.87 -18.67 -9.72
C GLU A 266 -7.40 -17.78 -8.56
N GLN A 267 -6.13 -17.42 -8.59
CA GLN A 267 -5.46 -16.63 -7.56
C GLN A 267 -4.94 -15.34 -8.16
N LEU A 268 -5.39 -14.22 -7.59
CA LEU A 268 -4.92 -12.90 -7.95
C LEU A 268 -3.78 -12.47 -7.02
N THR A 269 -2.59 -12.24 -7.57
CA THR A 269 -1.49 -11.64 -6.81
C THR A 269 -1.69 -10.13 -6.75
N ILE A 270 -1.55 -9.54 -5.56
CA ILE A 270 -1.56 -8.09 -5.39
C ILE A 270 -0.20 -7.65 -4.83
N CYS A 271 0.52 -6.88 -5.64
CA CYS A 271 1.76 -6.22 -5.26
C CYS A 271 1.62 -4.70 -5.44
N VAL A 272 2.40 -3.93 -4.68
CA VAL A 272 2.41 -2.47 -4.74
C VAL A 272 3.80 -1.93 -4.95
N ARG A 273 3.89 -0.84 -5.71
CA ARG A 273 5.11 -0.08 -5.97
C ARG A 273 5.00 1.31 -5.38
N TYR A 274 5.93 1.68 -4.50
CA TYR A 274 5.93 2.97 -3.81
C TYR A 274 7.36 3.44 -3.50
N LEU A 275 7.49 4.70 -3.12
CA LEU A 275 8.75 5.30 -2.68
C LEU A 275 8.82 5.35 -1.15
N SER A 276 9.95 4.90 -0.58
CA SER A 276 10.27 5.10 0.84
C SER A 276 11.51 5.95 1.03
N GLY A 277 11.70 6.47 2.25
CA GLY A 277 12.88 7.26 2.63
C GLY A 277 12.73 8.76 2.38
N THR A 278 13.79 9.51 2.69
CA THR A 278 13.84 10.97 2.59
C THR A 278 15.21 11.43 2.10
N GLY A 279 15.25 12.47 1.27
CA GLY A 279 16.49 13.05 0.74
C GLY A 279 17.26 12.07 -0.15
N SER A 280 18.55 11.87 0.12
CA SER A 280 19.42 10.95 -0.64
C SER A 280 19.01 9.47 -0.53
N ASN A 281 18.27 9.10 0.50
CA ASN A 281 17.89 7.71 0.80
C ASN A 281 16.53 7.32 0.18
N ILE A 282 16.06 8.07 -0.83
CA ILE A 282 14.81 7.73 -1.53
C ILE A 282 15.05 6.51 -2.41
N GLU A 283 14.25 5.48 -2.20
CA GLU A 283 14.31 4.22 -2.94
C GLU A 283 12.91 3.76 -3.40
N ILE A 284 12.86 3.09 -4.54
CA ILE A 284 11.66 2.44 -5.06
C ILE A 284 11.56 1.04 -4.45
N ASN A 285 10.42 0.74 -3.85
CA ASN A 285 10.08 -0.58 -3.32
C ASN A 285 8.96 -1.22 -4.13
N GLU A 286 9.02 -2.54 -4.21
CA GLU A 286 7.98 -3.39 -4.77
C GLU A 286 7.68 -4.49 -3.77
N ASP A 287 6.53 -4.38 -3.11
CA ASP A 287 6.14 -5.27 -2.02
C ASP A 287 4.95 -6.13 -2.44
N PHE A 288 5.06 -7.43 -2.15
CA PHE A 288 3.95 -8.35 -2.22
C PHE A 288 3.03 -8.11 -1.02
N LEU A 289 1.73 -7.93 -1.27
CA LEU A 289 0.74 -7.75 -0.21
C LEU A 289 0.06 -9.06 0.13
N LYS A 290 -0.59 -9.67 -0.87
CA LYS A 290 -1.37 -10.89 -0.69
C LYS A 290 -1.71 -11.56 -2.02
N PHE A 291 -2.02 -12.84 -1.92
CA PHE A 291 -2.89 -13.54 -2.86
C PHE A 291 -4.36 -13.33 -2.46
N TYR A 292 -5.22 -13.25 -3.46
CA TYR A 292 -6.65 -13.08 -3.33
C TYR A 292 -7.35 -14.09 -4.24
N GLU A 293 -8.03 -15.07 -3.67
CA GLU A 293 -8.79 -16.04 -4.42
C GLU A 293 -9.97 -15.35 -5.13
N ILE A 294 -10.11 -15.60 -6.43
CA ILE A 294 -11.18 -15.04 -7.26
C ILE A 294 -11.99 -16.17 -7.89
N SER A 295 -13.31 -15.96 -7.97
CA SER A 295 -14.25 -16.92 -8.58
C SER A 295 -14.60 -16.57 -10.02
N SER A 296 -14.14 -15.41 -10.51
CA SER A 296 -14.48 -14.86 -11.81
C SER A 296 -13.33 -14.01 -12.35
N LEU A 297 -13.08 -14.13 -13.65
CA LEU A 297 -12.04 -13.40 -14.39
C LEU A 297 -12.60 -12.22 -15.19
N THR A 298 -13.84 -11.77 -14.89
CA THR A 298 -14.37 -10.57 -15.56
C THR A 298 -13.63 -9.32 -15.09
N GLY A 299 -13.50 -8.31 -15.96
CA GLY A 299 -12.80 -7.08 -15.61
C GLY A 299 -13.37 -6.36 -14.37
N ASN A 300 -14.69 -6.43 -14.15
CA ASN A 300 -15.33 -5.83 -12.97
C ASN A 300 -15.02 -6.59 -11.67
N ASP A 301 -14.99 -7.91 -11.73
CA ASP A 301 -14.70 -8.76 -10.57
C ASP A 301 -13.21 -8.66 -10.19
N LEU A 302 -12.32 -8.62 -11.18
CA LEU A 302 -10.89 -8.37 -10.97
C LEU A 302 -10.65 -7.00 -10.31
N ALA A 303 -11.28 -5.94 -10.82
CA ALA A 303 -11.16 -4.60 -10.22
C ALA A 303 -11.67 -4.58 -8.76
N SER A 304 -12.79 -5.24 -8.49
CA SER A 304 -13.35 -5.36 -7.15
C SER A 304 -12.44 -6.17 -6.23
N ALA A 305 -11.84 -7.26 -6.72
CA ALA A 305 -10.89 -8.09 -5.99
C ALA A 305 -9.62 -7.32 -5.62
N ILE A 306 -9.06 -6.52 -6.54
CA ILE A 306 -7.91 -5.64 -6.27
C ILE A 306 -8.26 -4.67 -5.13
N LEU A 307 -9.37 -3.94 -5.25
CA LEU A 307 -9.77 -2.95 -4.24
C LEU A 307 -10.04 -3.58 -2.87
N ASN A 308 -10.77 -4.70 -2.84
CA ASN A 308 -11.04 -5.45 -1.61
C ASN A 308 -9.74 -6.01 -1.01
N GLY A 309 -8.82 -6.48 -1.83
CA GLY A 309 -7.50 -6.95 -1.41
C GLY A 309 -6.67 -5.84 -0.75
N LEU A 310 -6.57 -4.66 -1.38
CA LEU A 310 -5.89 -3.49 -0.83
C LEU A 310 -6.52 -3.04 0.49
N ASN A 311 -7.84 -2.93 0.54
CA ASN A 311 -8.57 -2.55 1.75
C ASN A 311 -8.35 -3.56 2.89
N SER A 312 -8.30 -4.87 2.58
CA SER A 312 -8.01 -5.91 3.58
C SER A 312 -6.60 -5.81 4.16
N CYS A 313 -5.65 -5.21 3.44
CA CYS A 313 -4.28 -4.94 3.89
C CYS A 313 -4.13 -3.58 4.59
N GLY A 314 -5.21 -2.79 4.69
CA GLY A 314 -5.16 -1.43 5.25
C GLY A 314 -4.45 -0.42 4.35
N VAL A 315 -4.41 -0.66 3.03
CA VAL A 315 -3.88 0.30 2.04
C VAL A 315 -4.99 1.26 1.63
N ASP A 316 -4.70 2.56 1.68
CA ASP A 316 -5.66 3.61 1.31
C ASP A 316 -5.65 3.81 -0.22
N CYS A 317 -6.75 3.40 -0.86
CA CYS A 317 -6.89 3.47 -2.32
C CYS A 317 -6.96 4.92 -2.85
N ASP A 318 -7.14 5.94 -2.00
CA ASP A 318 -7.06 7.34 -2.42
C ASP A 318 -5.65 7.75 -2.87
N PHE A 319 -4.63 6.95 -2.54
CA PHE A 319 -3.23 7.14 -2.95
C PHE A 319 -2.79 6.27 -4.14
N LEU A 320 -3.73 5.62 -4.84
CA LEU A 320 -3.45 4.81 -6.02
C LEU A 320 -3.34 5.68 -7.30
N PHE A 321 -2.20 5.64 -7.98
CA PHE A 321 -1.92 6.49 -9.16
C PHE A 321 -1.66 5.73 -10.48
N GLY A 322 -1.46 4.41 -10.48
CA GLY A 322 -1.10 3.68 -11.71
C GLY A 322 -1.30 2.16 -11.71
N GLN A 323 -1.23 1.57 -12.91
CA GLN A 323 -1.41 0.14 -13.20
C GLN A 323 -0.26 -0.43 -14.08
N GLY A 324 0.01 -1.74 -13.96
CA GLY A 324 1.04 -2.51 -14.67
C GLY A 324 0.80 -2.81 -16.14
N TRP A 325 1.89 -3.01 -16.89
CA TRP A 325 1.89 -3.41 -18.29
C TRP A 325 2.75 -4.68 -18.49
N VAL A 326 2.24 -5.62 -19.30
CA VAL A 326 2.92 -6.88 -19.66
C VAL A 326 3.04 -6.99 -21.15
N GLN A 327 4.20 -7.47 -21.61
CA GLN A 327 4.36 -7.98 -22.97
C GLN A 327 4.88 -9.42 -22.88
N ARG A 328 4.24 -10.35 -23.61
CA ARG A 328 4.57 -11.78 -23.64
C ARG A 328 5.41 -12.16 -24.88
N TYR A 329 6.39 -11.33 -25.26
CA TYR A 329 7.23 -11.59 -26.45
C TYR A 329 7.98 -12.92 -26.35
N ASP A 330 8.66 -13.18 -25.22
CA ASP A 330 9.45 -14.40 -25.04
C ASP A 330 8.56 -15.64 -25.10
N ALA A 331 7.39 -15.60 -24.45
CA ALA A 331 6.43 -16.72 -24.47
C ALA A 331 5.96 -17.09 -25.89
N ILE A 332 5.78 -16.11 -26.78
CA ILE A 332 5.42 -16.38 -28.18
C ILE A 332 6.58 -17.02 -28.95
N ASN A 333 7.82 -16.57 -28.72
CA ASN A 333 8.98 -17.18 -29.37
C ASN A 333 9.21 -18.60 -28.89
N ASP A 334 9.14 -18.83 -27.57
CA ASP A 334 9.26 -20.17 -26.97
C ASP A 334 8.15 -21.08 -27.51
N PHE A 335 6.91 -20.58 -27.60
CA PHE A 335 5.80 -21.35 -28.16
C PHE A 335 6.05 -21.72 -29.63
N ILE A 336 6.57 -20.79 -30.45
CA ILE A 336 6.89 -21.07 -31.86
C ILE A 336 8.01 -22.08 -32.01
N GLU A 337 9.04 -22.00 -31.17
CA GLU A 337 10.15 -22.97 -31.15
C GLU A 337 9.66 -24.36 -30.78
N LEU A 338 8.81 -24.45 -29.76
CA LEU A 338 8.25 -25.71 -29.27
C LEU A 338 7.03 -26.18 -30.07
N PHE A 339 6.53 -25.38 -31.00
CA PHE A 339 5.27 -25.64 -31.70
C PHE A 339 5.21 -27.01 -32.40
N PRO A 340 6.26 -27.48 -33.11
CA PRO A 340 6.26 -28.80 -33.71
C PRO A 340 6.13 -29.93 -32.67
N CYS A 341 6.75 -29.76 -31.50
CA CYS A 341 6.63 -30.70 -30.39
C CYS A 341 5.22 -30.69 -29.80
N VAL A 342 4.58 -29.51 -29.71
CA VAL A 342 3.18 -29.38 -29.26
C VAL A 342 2.24 -30.12 -30.21
N VAL A 343 2.37 -29.93 -31.52
CA VAL A 343 1.53 -30.64 -32.51
C VAL A 343 1.75 -32.15 -32.43
N THR A 344 3.00 -32.61 -32.32
CA THR A 344 3.32 -34.03 -32.15
C THR A 344 2.69 -34.59 -30.88
N ALA A 345 2.75 -33.86 -29.76
CA ALA A 345 2.12 -34.27 -28.51
C ALA A 345 0.59 -34.34 -28.63
N LEU A 346 -0.04 -33.34 -29.25
CA LEU A 346 -1.49 -33.32 -29.47
C LEU A 346 -1.94 -34.48 -30.36
N ASN A 347 -1.20 -34.81 -31.44
CA ASN A 347 -1.47 -35.98 -32.27
C ASN A 347 -1.44 -37.26 -31.43
N ASN A 348 -0.40 -37.46 -30.62
CA ASN A 348 -0.29 -38.63 -29.74
C ASN A 348 -1.44 -38.70 -28.72
N ILE A 349 -1.84 -37.56 -28.12
CA ILE A 349 -2.94 -37.49 -27.15
C ILE A 349 -4.29 -37.75 -27.82
N SER A 350 -4.46 -37.32 -29.07
CA SER A 350 -5.70 -37.53 -29.82
C SER A 350 -6.02 -39.01 -30.05
N GLU A 351 -5.01 -39.89 -30.05
CA GLU A 351 -5.15 -41.34 -30.18
C GLU A 351 -5.47 -42.05 -28.86
N TRP A 352 -5.51 -41.34 -27.73
CA TRP A 352 -5.74 -41.95 -26.42
C TRP A 352 -7.17 -42.46 -26.30
N ASN A 353 -7.30 -43.70 -25.82
CA ASN A 353 -8.59 -44.32 -25.48
C ASN A 353 -8.78 -44.32 -23.95
N ASP A 354 -8.76 -43.14 -23.34
CA ASP A 354 -8.85 -42.95 -21.88
C ASP A 354 -10.27 -42.66 -21.37
N GLY A 355 -11.21 -42.36 -22.27
CA GLY A 355 -12.61 -42.06 -21.92
C GLY A 355 -12.79 -40.75 -21.14
N SER A 356 -11.72 -39.95 -20.96
CA SER A 356 -11.73 -38.71 -20.16
C SER A 356 -12.02 -37.45 -20.98
N GLY A 357 -12.41 -37.59 -22.26
CA GLY A 357 -12.63 -36.47 -23.19
C GLY A 357 -11.36 -35.78 -23.67
N THR A 358 -10.19 -36.15 -23.10
CA THR A 358 -8.89 -35.55 -23.38
C THR A 358 -8.43 -35.75 -24.83
N SER A 359 -8.68 -36.95 -25.39
CA SER A 359 -8.47 -37.21 -26.82
C SER A 359 -9.31 -36.27 -27.71
N THR A 360 -10.58 -36.07 -27.35
CA THR A 360 -11.48 -35.14 -28.07
C THR A 360 -10.98 -33.70 -28.01
N ASP A 361 -10.56 -33.23 -26.83
CA ASP A 361 -10.02 -31.87 -26.66
C ASP A 361 -8.75 -31.67 -27.48
N ALA A 362 -7.84 -32.66 -27.49
CA ALA A 362 -6.63 -32.62 -28.32
C ALA A 362 -6.97 -32.59 -29.82
N SER A 363 -7.95 -33.38 -30.27
CA SER A 363 -8.44 -33.31 -31.66
C SER A 363 -9.05 -31.96 -32.00
N ILE A 364 -9.79 -31.33 -31.09
CA ILE A 364 -10.36 -29.99 -31.30
C ILE A 364 -9.24 -28.96 -31.46
N LEU A 365 -8.21 -29.01 -30.61
CA LEU A 365 -7.06 -28.12 -30.69
C LEU A 365 -6.27 -28.31 -32.01
N LEU A 366 -6.04 -29.56 -32.43
CA LEU A 366 -5.40 -29.83 -33.73
C LEU A 366 -6.19 -29.25 -34.90
N ASN A 367 -7.51 -29.40 -34.89
CA ASN A 367 -8.38 -28.84 -35.93
C ASN A 367 -8.41 -27.29 -35.92
N ALA A 368 -8.09 -26.66 -34.78
CA ALA A 368 -7.98 -25.21 -34.67
C ALA A 368 -6.63 -24.68 -35.20
N ILE A 369 -5.62 -25.53 -35.36
CA ILE A 369 -4.32 -25.19 -35.96
C ILE A 369 -4.49 -25.20 -37.49
N ASP A 370 -5.10 -24.15 -38.01
CA ASP A 370 -5.31 -23.95 -39.44
C ASP A 370 -4.33 -22.93 -40.05
N SER A 371 -4.44 -22.71 -41.36
CA SER A 371 -3.68 -21.71 -42.10
C SER A 371 -3.73 -20.31 -41.46
N GLU A 372 -4.89 -19.90 -40.94
CA GLU A 372 -5.07 -18.59 -40.30
C GLU A 372 -4.28 -18.53 -39.00
N PHE A 373 -4.32 -19.58 -38.18
CA PHE A 373 -3.54 -19.69 -36.96
C PHE A 373 -2.03 -19.57 -37.22
N LEU A 374 -1.50 -20.35 -38.17
CA LEU A 374 -0.06 -20.36 -38.48
C LEU A 374 0.43 -18.99 -38.97
N VAL A 375 -0.32 -18.37 -39.87
CA VAL A 375 0.05 -17.04 -40.40
C VAL A 375 -0.09 -15.97 -39.33
N ALA A 376 -1.17 -15.97 -38.55
CA ALA A 376 -1.36 -15.04 -37.44
C ALA A 376 -0.23 -15.15 -36.41
N LEU A 377 0.21 -16.38 -36.09
CA LEU A 377 1.31 -16.62 -35.16
C LEU A 377 2.62 -15.98 -35.62
N GLN A 378 2.97 -16.09 -36.91
CA GLN A 378 4.17 -15.44 -37.45
C GLN A 378 4.04 -13.91 -37.52
N VAL A 379 2.85 -13.40 -37.86
CA VAL A 379 2.56 -11.95 -37.84
C VAL A 379 2.74 -11.39 -36.43
N ILE A 380 2.20 -12.06 -35.41
CA ILE A 380 2.31 -11.67 -34.00
C ILE A 380 3.78 -11.66 -33.56
N LYS A 381 4.54 -12.72 -33.89
CA LYS A 381 5.98 -12.82 -33.56
C LYS A 381 6.75 -11.59 -34.02
N VAL A 382 6.56 -11.20 -35.28
CA VAL A 382 7.26 -10.07 -35.88
C VAL A 382 6.81 -8.75 -35.24
N LEU A 383 5.51 -8.53 -35.07
CA LEU A 383 5.02 -7.28 -34.50
C LEU A 383 5.40 -7.08 -33.03
N PHE A 384 5.40 -8.17 -32.25
CA PHE A 384 5.82 -8.09 -30.85
C PHE A 384 7.32 -7.82 -30.72
N SER A 385 8.13 -8.23 -31.71
CA SER A 385 9.56 -7.91 -31.74
C SER A 385 9.83 -6.39 -31.79
N PHE A 386 8.99 -5.63 -32.50
CA PHE A 386 9.08 -4.17 -32.55
C PHE A 386 8.67 -3.51 -31.22
N GLY A 387 7.78 -4.13 -30.44
CA GLY A 387 7.38 -3.66 -29.12
C GLY A 387 8.38 -3.95 -27.99
N LEU A 388 9.31 -4.89 -28.21
CA LEU A 388 10.21 -5.38 -27.17
C LEU A 388 11.14 -4.31 -26.56
N PRO A 389 11.80 -3.43 -27.34
CA PRO A 389 12.68 -2.41 -26.76
C PRO A 389 11.93 -1.44 -25.84
N LEU A 390 10.74 -1.02 -26.26
CA LEU A 390 9.87 -0.14 -25.47
C LEU A 390 9.43 -0.82 -24.17
N CYS A 391 9.03 -2.09 -24.23
CA CYS A 391 8.64 -2.83 -23.03
C CYS A 391 9.81 -3.04 -22.07
N LYS A 392 11.02 -3.35 -22.56
CA LYS A 392 12.23 -3.42 -21.72
C LYS A 392 12.51 -2.10 -21.01
N GLN A 393 12.30 -0.97 -21.68
CA GLN A 393 12.45 0.34 -21.05
C GLN A 393 11.41 0.57 -19.94
N LEU A 394 10.13 0.26 -20.21
CA LEU A 394 9.03 0.40 -19.25
C LEU A 394 9.14 -0.53 -18.05
N GLN A 395 9.88 -1.64 -18.20
CA GLN A 395 10.12 -2.61 -17.13
C GLN A 395 11.33 -2.28 -16.25
N LYS A 396 12.15 -1.29 -16.62
CA LYS A 396 13.28 -0.88 -15.76
C LYS A 396 12.76 -0.32 -14.44
N LYS A 397 13.41 -0.70 -13.32
CA LYS A 397 13.15 -0.09 -12.01
C LYS A 397 13.35 1.42 -12.06
N ASN A 398 14.31 1.89 -12.86
CA ASN A 398 14.61 3.30 -13.05
C ASN A 398 14.33 3.73 -14.48
N ILE A 399 13.37 4.64 -14.68
CA ILE A 399 12.85 4.98 -16.00
C ILE A 399 13.43 6.31 -16.47
N ASP A 400 14.03 6.27 -17.66
CA ASP A 400 14.30 7.46 -18.45
C ASP A 400 13.10 7.74 -19.36
N LEU A 401 12.38 8.83 -19.06
CA LEU A 401 11.21 9.27 -19.83
C LEU A 401 11.57 9.74 -21.23
N ARG A 402 12.71 10.42 -21.40
CA ARG A 402 13.13 10.96 -22.70
C ARG A 402 13.43 9.81 -23.65
N GLU A 403 14.15 8.81 -23.16
CA GLU A 403 14.41 7.57 -23.90
C GLU A 403 13.10 6.83 -24.19
N MET A 404 12.17 6.73 -23.24
CA MET A 404 10.88 6.07 -23.42
C MET A 404 10.01 6.74 -24.50
N ILE A 405 9.81 8.06 -24.45
CA ILE A 405 9.01 8.80 -25.45
C ILE A 405 9.68 8.71 -26.83
N SER A 406 11.01 8.84 -26.88
CA SER A 406 11.78 8.67 -28.11
C SER A 406 11.57 7.29 -28.71
N LEU A 407 11.72 6.22 -27.91
CA LEU A 407 11.51 4.83 -28.34
C LEU A 407 10.07 4.58 -28.80
N ALA A 408 9.07 5.13 -28.13
CA ALA A 408 7.67 4.99 -28.53
C ALA A 408 7.43 5.61 -29.93
N ASN A 409 7.90 6.85 -30.13
CA ASN A 409 7.79 7.54 -31.43
C ASN A 409 8.57 6.82 -32.53
N ILE A 410 9.78 6.31 -32.24
CA ILE A 410 10.58 5.53 -33.18
C ILE A 410 9.86 4.23 -33.53
N SER A 411 9.30 3.52 -32.54
CA SER A 411 8.58 2.26 -32.75
C SER A 411 7.38 2.45 -33.66
N ILE A 412 6.60 3.52 -33.47
CA ILE A 412 5.47 3.87 -34.34
C ILE A 412 5.95 4.13 -35.76
N LYS A 413 6.98 4.97 -35.95
CA LYS A 413 7.53 5.27 -37.29
C LYS A 413 8.03 4.01 -38.01
N VAL A 414 8.65 3.08 -37.29
CA VAL A 414 9.10 1.81 -37.86
C VAL A 414 7.91 0.94 -38.27
N LEU A 415 6.84 0.91 -37.48
CA LEU A 415 5.61 0.18 -37.80
C LEU A 415 4.83 0.82 -38.95
N GLU A 416 4.81 2.15 -39.05
CA GLU A 416 4.25 2.87 -40.20
C GLU A 416 5.02 2.54 -41.48
N ASN A 417 6.35 2.52 -41.42
CA ASN A 417 7.18 2.08 -42.54
C ASN A 417 6.94 0.60 -42.91
N LEU A 418 6.78 -0.28 -41.91
CA LEU A 418 6.37 -1.68 -42.11
C LEU A 418 5.02 -1.76 -42.84
N ARG A 419 4.07 -0.88 -42.49
CA ARG A 419 2.74 -0.81 -43.11
C ARG A 419 2.80 -0.31 -44.55
N GLU A 420 3.66 0.65 -44.86
CA GLU A 420 3.90 1.16 -46.22
C GLU A 420 4.55 0.10 -47.12
N ASN A 421 5.48 -0.68 -46.57
CA ASN A 421 6.22 -1.73 -47.29
C ASN A 421 5.64 -3.13 -47.06
N VAL A 422 4.36 -3.23 -46.66
CA VAL A 422 3.74 -4.49 -46.19
C VAL A 422 3.79 -5.60 -47.23
N ASP A 423 3.76 -5.29 -48.52
CA ASP A 423 3.79 -6.30 -49.58
C ASP A 423 5.12 -7.08 -49.59
N HIS A 424 6.24 -6.39 -49.40
CA HIS A 424 7.56 -7.01 -49.34
C HIS A 424 7.81 -7.69 -47.98
N GLU A 425 7.39 -7.04 -46.90
CA GLU A 425 7.65 -7.55 -45.55
C GLU A 425 6.78 -8.76 -45.22
N PHE A 426 5.50 -8.74 -45.61
CA PHE A 426 4.62 -9.88 -45.42
C PHE A 426 5.09 -11.12 -46.18
N LYS A 427 5.70 -10.98 -47.35
CA LYS A 427 6.28 -12.12 -48.08
C LYS A 427 7.32 -12.89 -47.26
N LYS A 428 8.13 -12.18 -46.46
CA LYS A 428 9.10 -12.83 -45.55
C LYS A 428 8.38 -13.55 -44.40
N ILE A 429 7.37 -12.91 -43.82
CA ILE A 429 6.55 -13.48 -42.73
C ILE A 429 5.83 -14.75 -43.21
N PHE A 430 5.24 -14.68 -44.40
CA PHE A 430 4.52 -15.77 -45.02
C PHE A 430 5.44 -16.95 -45.34
N LYS A 431 6.67 -16.69 -45.79
CA LYS A 431 7.67 -17.74 -46.00
C LYS A 431 8.01 -18.49 -44.71
N GLU A 432 8.11 -17.82 -43.57
CA GLU A 432 8.30 -18.50 -42.28
C GLU A 432 7.07 -19.30 -41.85
N ALA A 433 5.86 -18.82 -42.17
CA ALA A 433 4.64 -19.58 -41.95
C ALA A 433 4.61 -20.85 -42.82
N GLN A 434 5.03 -20.75 -44.09
CA GLN A 434 5.19 -21.90 -45.00
C GLN A 434 6.20 -22.90 -44.45
N ARG A 435 7.37 -22.44 -43.99
CA ARG A 435 8.39 -23.31 -43.38
C ARG A 435 7.84 -24.06 -42.16
N LEU A 436 7.05 -23.38 -41.32
CA LEU A 436 6.41 -24.02 -40.17
C LEU A 436 5.32 -25.01 -40.62
N ALA A 437 4.54 -24.69 -41.64
CA ALA A 437 3.54 -25.57 -42.22
C ALA A 437 4.16 -26.84 -42.83
N GLU A 438 5.27 -26.70 -43.56
CA GLU A 438 6.06 -27.82 -44.11
C GLU A 438 6.55 -28.76 -43.01
N MET A 439 7.02 -28.22 -41.88
CA MET A 439 7.43 -29.04 -40.72
C MET A 439 6.29 -29.84 -40.09
N LEU A 440 5.04 -29.46 -40.35
CA LEU A 440 3.82 -30.08 -39.82
C LEU A 440 3.09 -30.90 -40.89
N ASP A 441 3.68 -31.08 -42.09
CA ASP A 441 3.06 -31.70 -43.26
C ASP A 441 1.70 -31.04 -43.63
N PHE A 442 1.61 -29.72 -43.50
CA PHE A 442 0.42 -28.90 -43.75
C PHE A 442 0.61 -27.93 -44.92
N GLU A 443 -0.42 -27.72 -45.73
CA GLU A 443 -0.41 -26.75 -46.84
C GLU A 443 -1.30 -25.53 -46.51
N ILE A 444 -0.75 -24.33 -46.64
CA ILE A 444 -1.48 -23.09 -46.35
C ILE A 444 -2.49 -22.80 -47.46
N SER A 445 -3.77 -22.98 -47.17
CA SER A 445 -4.89 -22.67 -48.07
C SER A 445 -5.77 -21.52 -47.57
N VAL A 446 -6.45 -20.82 -48.47
CA VAL A 446 -7.45 -19.78 -48.16
C VAL A 446 -8.71 -20.37 -47.52
N LYS A 447 -9.26 -19.71 -46.50
CA LYS A 447 -10.55 -20.10 -45.91
C LYS A 447 -11.71 -19.88 -46.88
N ARG A 448 -12.68 -20.79 -46.86
CA ARG A 448 -13.87 -20.72 -47.72
C ARG A 448 -14.60 -19.37 -47.56
N LEU A 449 -14.68 -18.60 -48.65
CA LEU A 449 -15.45 -17.36 -48.69
C LEU A 449 -16.96 -17.65 -48.75
N ALA A 450 -17.75 -16.92 -47.96
CA ALA A 450 -19.21 -17.06 -47.99
C ALA A 450 -19.79 -16.29 -49.18
N ASN A 451 -20.63 -16.95 -49.98
CA ASN A 451 -21.28 -16.34 -51.16
C ASN A 451 -22.21 -15.16 -50.83
N ARG A 452 -22.66 -15.05 -49.57
CA ARG A 452 -23.56 -13.98 -49.13
C ARG A 452 -23.25 -13.59 -47.68
N GLN A 453 -22.67 -12.42 -47.50
CA GLN A 453 -22.46 -11.83 -46.18
C GLN A 453 -23.43 -10.64 -46.00
N LYS A 454 -24.09 -10.55 -44.83
CA LYS A 454 -25.06 -9.48 -44.52
C LYS A 454 -24.44 -8.28 -43.80
N HIS A 455 -23.31 -8.46 -43.12
CA HIS A 455 -22.74 -7.47 -42.20
C HIS A 455 -21.29 -7.09 -42.51
N ARG A 456 -20.60 -7.82 -43.39
CA ARG A 456 -19.22 -7.55 -43.82
C ARG A 456 -19.09 -7.86 -45.30
N SER A 457 -18.24 -7.13 -46.03
CA SER A 457 -17.88 -7.50 -47.40
C SER A 457 -16.76 -8.54 -47.37
N ASN A 458 -16.77 -9.48 -48.32
CA ASN A 458 -15.61 -10.34 -48.55
C ASN A 458 -14.40 -9.47 -48.93
N TYR A 459 -13.20 -9.94 -48.59
CA TYR A 459 -11.97 -9.30 -49.03
C TYR A 459 -11.90 -9.31 -50.55
N ILE A 460 -11.55 -8.18 -51.16
CA ILE A 460 -11.33 -8.08 -52.60
C ILE A 460 -9.92 -8.62 -52.85
N ILE A 461 -9.84 -9.88 -53.28
CA ILE A 461 -8.58 -10.55 -53.59
C ILE A 461 -8.37 -10.49 -55.11
N SER A 462 -7.19 -10.09 -55.55
CA SER A 462 -6.78 -10.03 -56.96
C SER A 462 -6.51 -11.42 -57.57
N SER A 463 -6.26 -12.41 -56.72
CA SER A 463 -5.86 -13.78 -57.04
C SER A 463 -6.37 -14.72 -55.94
N ASP A 464 -6.54 -16.01 -56.24
CA ASP A 464 -6.85 -17.04 -55.22
C ASP A 464 -5.60 -17.41 -54.38
N ASP A 465 -4.63 -16.49 -54.29
CA ASP A 465 -3.34 -16.70 -53.64
C ASP A 465 -3.46 -16.55 -52.11
N PRO A 466 -3.11 -17.59 -51.33
CA PRO A 466 -3.11 -17.52 -49.87
C PRO A 466 -2.29 -16.35 -49.30
N GLU A 467 -1.18 -15.98 -49.95
CA GLU A 467 -0.34 -14.86 -49.50
C GLU A 467 -1.13 -13.54 -49.52
N ASP A 468 -1.75 -13.22 -50.65
CA ASP A 468 -2.56 -12.00 -50.79
C ASP A 468 -3.77 -11.98 -49.85
N TYR A 469 -4.44 -13.12 -49.69
CA TYR A 469 -5.57 -13.22 -48.78
C TYR A 469 -5.16 -12.89 -47.34
N TYR A 470 -4.11 -13.52 -46.81
CA TYR A 470 -3.71 -13.35 -45.41
C TYR A 470 -3.03 -12.01 -45.13
N ARG A 471 -2.37 -11.42 -46.15
CA ARG A 471 -1.86 -10.05 -46.08
C ARG A 471 -2.98 -9.05 -45.77
N VAL A 472 -4.09 -9.12 -46.51
CA VAL A 472 -5.23 -8.19 -46.37
C VAL A 472 -6.13 -8.54 -45.19
N SER A 473 -6.33 -9.82 -44.91
CA SER A 473 -7.27 -10.26 -43.87
C SER A 473 -6.71 -10.24 -42.44
N ILE A 474 -5.40 -10.49 -42.28
CA ILE A 474 -4.73 -10.62 -40.97
C ILE A 474 -3.66 -9.56 -40.79
N CYS A 475 -2.65 -9.53 -41.67
CA CYS A 475 -1.44 -8.74 -41.44
C CYS A 475 -1.71 -7.23 -41.36
N ILE A 476 -2.35 -6.67 -42.41
CA ILE A 476 -2.68 -5.25 -42.47
C ILE A 476 -3.55 -4.81 -41.30
N PRO A 477 -4.72 -5.44 -41.02
CA PRO A 477 -5.57 -5.05 -39.90
C PRO A 477 -4.86 -5.14 -38.55
N PHE A 478 -3.98 -6.12 -38.36
CA PHE A 478 -3.26 -6.29 -37.12
C PHE A 478 -2.13 -5.26 -36.95
N ILE A 479 -1.37 -4.92 -38.02
CA ILE A 479 -0.41 -3.81 -38.00
C ILE A 479 -1.13 -2.50 -37.65
N GLU A 480 -2.24 -2.20 -38.34
CA GLU A 480 -3.02 -0.98 -38.10
C GLU A 480 -3.58 -0.93 -36.68
N SER A 481 -4.12 -2.05 -36.18
CA SER A 481 -4.58 -2.17 -34.81
C SER A 481 -3.43 -1.98 -33.81
N PHE A 482 -2.26 -2.57 -34.06
CA PHE A 482 -1.11 -2.45 -33.18
C PHE A 482 -0.59 -1.00 -33.13
N ILE A 483 -0.49 -0.32 -34.27
CA ILE A 483 -0.17 1.11 -34.37
C ILE A 483 -1.22 1.93 -33.61
N TYR A 484 -2.51 1.69 -33.86
CA TYR A 484 -3.60 2.40 -33.19
C TYR A 484 -3.52 2.22 -31.67
N GLN A 485 -3.30 0.99 -31.18
CA GLN A 485 -3.20 0.71 -29.76
C GLN A 485 -1.96 1.33 -29.11
N LEU A 486 -0.82 1.34 -29.82
CA LEU A 486 0.37 2.09 -29.36
C LEU A 486 0.07 3.59 -29.32
N ASN A 487 -0.61 4.12 -30.33
CA ASN A 487 -0.99 5.53 -30.36
C ASN A 487 -1.99 5.87 -29.24
N GLU A 488 -3.07 5.14 -29.06
CA GLU A 488 -4.04 5.41 -27.99
C GLU A 488 -3.40 5.28 -26.61
N ARG A 489 -2.63 4.21 -26.35
CA ARG A 489 -2.05 3.96 -25.02
C ARG A 489 -0.87 4.86 -24.71
N PHE A 490 -0.03 5.20 -25.69
CA PHE A 490 1.16 6.04 -25.45
C PHE A 490 0.93 7.51 -25.82
N LEU A 491 0.15 7.83 -26.86
CA LEU A 491 -0.14 9.22 -27.27
C LEU A 491 -1.25 9.89 -26.47
N ALA A 492 -2.30 9.19 -26.01
CA ALA A 492 -3.26 9.80 -25.08
C ALA A 492 -2.58 10.20 -23.77
N HIS A 493 -1.57 9.43 -23.35
CA HIS A 493 -0.69 9.76 -22.24
C HIS A 493 0.58 10.53 -22.66
N GLN A 494 0.82 10.79 -23.95
CA GLN A 494 2.03 11.50 -24.38
C GLN A 494 2.01 12.94 -23.89
N ASN A 495 0.86 13.60 -23.83
CA ASN A 495 0.76 14.94 -23.23
C ASN A 495 1.12 14.90 -21.74
N ILE A 496 0.74 13.82 -21.04
CA ILE A 496 1.11 13.59 -19.65
C ILE A 496 2.63 13.35 -19.53
N PHE A 497 3.21 12.51 -20.38
CA PHE A 497 4.65 12.24 -20.39
C PHE A 497 5.48 13.45 -20.83
N LYS A 498 5.01 14.25 -21.79
CA LYS A 498 5.58 15.55 -22.18
C LYS A 498 5.50 16.56 -21.04
N GLY A 499 4.38 16.58 -20.31
CA GLY A 499 4.25 17.37 -19.09
C GLY A 499 5.28 16.97 -18.04
N PHE A 500 5.55 15.67 -17.85
CA PHE A 500 6.63 15.21 -16.98
C PHE A 500 8.01 15.54 -17.54
N GLN A 501 8.19 15.48 -18.86
CA GLN A 501 9.43 15.85 -19.53
C GLN A 501 9.79 17.33 -19.29
N CYS A 502 8.79 18.20 -19.10
CA CYS A 502 9.02 19.59 -18.72
C CYS A 502 9.75 19.75 -17.38
N LEU A 503 9.79 18.73 -16.51
CA LEU A 503 10.57 18.73 -15.27
C LEU A 503 12.09 18.64 -15.52
N PHE A 504 12.49 18.14 -16.69
CA PHE A 504 13.88 17.84 -17.06
C PHE A 504 14.38 18.67 -18.25
N ASP A 505 13.47 19.18 -19.09
CA ASP A 505 13.82 19.91 -20.31
C ASP A 505 13.83 21.43 -20.11
N ASP A 506 14.82 22.08 -20.73
CA ASP A 506 15.03 23.53 -20.73
C ASP A 506 14.24 24.28 -21.81
N THR A 507 13.60 23.58 -22.75
CA THR A 507 13.31 24.13 -24.08
C THR A 507 11.93 24.75 -24.30
N ASN A 508 11.00 24.72 -23.34
CA ASN A 508 9.65 25.27 -23.58
C ASN A 508 9.33 26.48 -22.71
N SER A 509 9.09 27.61 -23.40
CA SER A 509 8.36 28.79 -22.88
C SER A 509 6.85 28.55 -22.80
N ASP A 510 6.34 27.56 -23.54
CA ASP A 510 4.95 27.15 -23.50
C ASP A 510 4.76 26.07 -22.41
N HIS A 511 3.98 26.41 -21.39
CA HIS A 511 3.71 25.54 -20.24
C HIS A 511 2.49 24.63 -20.45
N THR A 512 1.82 24.67 -21.61
CA THR A 512 0.58 23.92 -21.91
C THR A 512 0.60 22.43 -21.55
N ASP A 513 1.68 21.70 -21.88
CA ASP A 513 1.81 20.28 -21.54
C ASP A 513 1.90 20.07 -20.01
N PHE A 514 2.62 20.95 -19.31
CA PHE A 514 2.72 20.93 -17.85
C PHE A 514 1.40 21.34 -17.18
N GLU A 515 0.67 22.28 -17.77
CA GLU A 515 -0.65 22.69 -17.29
C GLU A 515 -1.65 21.54 -17.35
N THR A 516 -1.62 20.78 -18.44
CA THR A 516 -2.43 19.57 -18.61
C THR A 516 -2.06 18.51 -17.56
N LEU A 517 -0.77 18.33 -17.28
CA LEU A 517 -0.29 17.41 -16.24
C LEU A 517 -0.79 17.80 -14.84
N VAL A 518 -0.64 19.07 -14.47
CA VAL A 518 -1.08 19.59 -13.15
C VAL A 518 -2.60 19.47 -13.03
N SER A 519 -3.34 19.81 -14.08
CA SER A 519 -4.80 19.68 -14.10
C SER A 519 -5.26 18.22 -13.93
N PHE A 520 -4.48 17.26 -14.41
CA PHE A 520 -4.80 15.84 -14.31
C PHE A 520 -4.48 15.27 -12.91
N TYR A 521 -3.24 15.43 -12.42
CA TYR A 521 -2.80 14.81 -11.17
C TYR A 521 -3.00 15.67 -9.92
N LEU A 522 -3.03 17.00 -10.08
CA LEU A 522 -3.09 17.97 -9.00
C LEU A 522 -4.23 19.00 -9.24
N PRO A 523 -5.47 18.59 -9.52
CA PRO A 523 -6.57 19.50 -9.87
C PRO A 523 -6.91 20.52 -8.78
N GLN A 524 -6.52 20.25 -7.54
CA GLN A 524 -6.71 21.15 -6.39
C GLN A 524 -5.66 22.27 -6.28
N ILE A 525 -4.58 22.20 -7.06
CA ILE A 525 -3.47 23.16 -7.00
C ILE A 525 -3.69 24.26 -8.03
N ASP A 526 -3.41 25.51 -7.62
CA ASP A 526 -3.42 26.64 -8.54
C ASP A 526 -2.29 26.49 -9.58
N LEU A 527 -2.68 26.60 -10.85
CA LEU A 527 -1.80 26.38 -11.99
C LEU A 527 -0.61 27.36 -12.00
N THR A 528 -0.87 28.62 -11.66
CA THR A 528 0.17 29.67 -11.59
C THR A 528 1.23 29.30 -10.56
N THR A 529 0.80 28.80 -9.40
CA THR A 529 1.70 28.35 -8.33
C THR A 529 2.60 27.22 -8.80
N ALA A 530 2.04 26.21 -9.46
CA ALA A 530 2.81 25.08 -9.99
C ALA A 530 3.81 25.52 -11.10
N ILE A 531 3.41 26.46 -11.97
CA ILE A 531 4.28 27.01 -13.03
C ILE A 531 5.45 27.81 -12.43
N CYS A 532 5.20 28.68 -11.44
CA CYS A 532 6.27 29.43 -10.78
C CYS A 532 7.27 28.49 -10.10
N GLU A 533 6.77 27.45 -9.43
CA GLU A 533 7.60 26.42 -8.80
C GLU A 533 8.45 25.67 -9.84
N LEU A 534 7.87 25.29 -10.99
CA LEU A 534 8.58 24.68 -12.12
C LEU A 534 9.71 25.59 -12.64
N GLN A 535 9.44 26.89 -12.81
CA GLN A 535 10.44 27.83 -13.30
C GLN A 535 11.64 27.93 -12.36
N ILE A 536 11.40 27.99 -11.05
CA ILE A 536 12.47 28.02 -10.04
C ILE A 536 13.22 26.68 -10.02
N TRP A 537 12.51 25.56 -10.12
CA TRP A 537 13.09 24.21 -10.18
C TRP A 537 14.09 24.08 -11.33
N LYS A 538 13.72 24.55 -12.53
CA LYS A 538 14.61 24.54 -13.71
C LYS A 538 15.88 25.36 -13.48
N GLN A 539 15.77 26.53 -12.85
CA GLN A 539 16.95 27.36 -12.56
C GLN A 539 17.87 26.71 -11.52
N LYS A 540 17.29 26.06 -10.49
CA LYS A 540 18.06 25.29 -9.50
C LYS A 540 18.87 24.18 -10.18
N GLY A 541 18.27 23.44 -11.12
CA GLY A 541 18.96 22.39 -11.86
C GLY A 541 20.18 22.89 -12.65
N LYS A 542 20.09 24.08 -13.24
CA LYS A 542 21.21 24.73 -13.94
C LYS A 542 22.36 25.12 -13.00
N CYS A 543 22.04 25.59 -11.80
CA CYS A 543 23.06 25.95 -10.81
C CYS A 543 23.83 24.72 -10.27
N VAL A 544 23.18 23.56 -10.19
CA VAL A 544 23.82 22.30 -9.74
C VAL A 544 24.78 21.76 -10.81
N ALA A 545 24.43 21.85 -12.09
CA ALA A 545 25.26 21.38 -13.21
C ALA A 545 26.59 22.15 -13.40
N VAL A 546 26.72 23.34 -12.81
CA VAL A 546 27.91 24.21 -12.96
C VAL A 546 28.94 23.99 -11.83
N GLY A 547 28.58 23.26 -10.77
CA GLY A 547 29.42 23.12 -9.56
C GLY A 547 29.88 21.70 -9.19
N SER A 548 29.33 20.65 -9.82
CA SER A 548 29.66 19.24 -9.57
C SER A 548 29.26 18.38 -10.78
N ASP A 549 29.99 17.29 -11.05
CA ASP A 549 29.72 16.33 -12.14
C ASP A 549 28.35 15.59 -12.05
N GLU A 550 27.52 15.89 -11.05
CA GLU A 550 26.15 15.37 -10.91
C GLU A 550 25.15 16.25 -11.67
N VAL A 551 25.03 16.01 -12.97
CA VAL A 551 23.93 16.54 -13.80
C VAL A 551 22.61 15.94 -13.30
N ILE A 552 21.57 16.76 -13.10
CA ILE A 552 20.20 16.25 -12.92
C ILE A 552 19.85 15.50 -14.21
N THR A 553 19.94 14.18 -14.16
CA THR A 553 19.66 13.28 -15.26
C THR A 553 18.18 13.36 -15.64
N SER A 554 17.82 12.92 -16.86
CA SER A 554 16.42 12.70 -17.32
C SER A 554 15.67 11.60 -16.56
N ASN A 555 16.15 11.30 -15.34
CA ASN A 555 15.78 10.20 -14.51
C ASN A 555 15.00 10.70 -13.29
N ALA A 556 13.78 10.17 -13.13
CA ALA A 556 12.88 10.56 -12.06
C ALA A 556 13.46 10.29 -10.66
N LEU A 557 14.18 9.18 -10.48
CA LEU A 557 14.69 8.78 -9.17
C LEU A 557 15.88 9.62 -8.71
N ASP A 558 16.69 10.13 -9.64
CA ASP A 558 17.79 11.02 -9.31
C ASP A 558 17.24 12.42 -9.02
N ALA A 559 16.33 12.92 -9.86
CA ALA A 559 15.70 14.22 -9.67
C ALA A 559 14.96 14.35 -8.33
N ILE A 560 14.24 13.31 -7.90
CA ILE A 560 13.49 13.36 -6.63
C ILE A 560 14.41 13.43 -5.41
N LYS A 561 15.63 12.87 -5.47
CA LYS A 561 16.62 12.95 -4.37
C LYS A 561 17.14 14.37 -4.14
N HIS A 562 17.17 15.20 -5.18
CA HIS A 562 17.58 16.61 -5.12
C HIS A 562 16.39 17.59 -4.98
N CYS A 563 15.16 17.07 -5.01
CA CYS A 563 13.93 17.82 -4.85
C CYS A 563 13.55 17.90 -3.36
N ASP A 564 13.59 19.10 -2.80
CA ASP A 564 13.18 19.33 -1.42
C ASP A 564 11.65 19.44 -1.35
N PRO A 565 10.95 18.58 -0.58
CA PRO A 565 9.49 18.54 -0.55
C PRO A 565 8.85 19.77 0.11
N ILE A 566 9.60 20.57 0.87
CA ILE A 566 9.11 21.81 1.48
C ILE A 566 9.23 22.96 0.47
N ILE A 567 10.32 23.01 -0.28
CA ILE A 567 10.58 24.08 -1.25
C ILE A 567 9.80 23.87 -2.55
N PHE A 568 9.72 22.63 -3.01
CA PHE A 568 9.10 22.25 -4.28
C PHE A 568 8.02 21.16 -4.06
N PRO A 569 6.93 21.44 -3.32
CA PRO A 569 5.93 20.43 -2.98
C PRO A 569 5.17 19.85 -4.19
N ASN A 570 4.87 20.66 -5.20
CA ASN A 570 4.13 20.21 -6.38
C ASN A 570 5.02 19.40 -7.31
N ILE A 571 6.24 19.87 -7.55
CA ILE A 571 7.24 19.16 -8.36
C ILE A 571 7.65 17.86 -7.68
N PHE A 572 7.85 17.86 -6.36
CA PHE A 572 8.13 16.63 -5.60
C PHE A 572 7.00 15.61 -5.75
N THR A 573 5.75 16.04 -5.66
CA THR A 573 4.58 15.16 -5.84
C THR A 573 4.52 14.59 -7.27
N LEU A 574 4.77 15.41 -8.28
CA LEU A 574 4.82 14.96 -9.68
C LEU A 574 5.97 13.97 -9.92
N LEU A 575 7.17 14.24 -9.41
CA LEU A 575 8.31 13.31 -9.48
C LEU A 575 8.01 11.99 -8.77
N LYS A 576 7.28 12.05 -7.65
CA LYS A 576 6.84 10.87 -6.90
C LYS A 576 5.89 10.00 -7.72
N ILE A 577 4.88 10.62 -8.32
CA ILE A 577 3.94 9.96 -9.23
C ILE A 577 4.72 9.29 -10.37
N LEU A 578 5.61 10.04 -11.01
CA LEU A 578 6.43 9.55 -12.10
C LEU A 578 7.27 8.30 -11.73
N CYS A 579 7.88 8.27 -10.54
CA CYS A 579 8.64 7.08 -10.09
C CYS A 579 7.78 5.83 -9.90
N THR A 580 6.46 6.00 -9.69
CA THR A 580 5.52 4.91 -9.41
C THR A 580 4.71 4.46 -10.63
N LEU A 581 4.51 5.31 -11.64
CA LEU A 581 3.73 5.03 -12.85
C LEU A 581 4.24 3.91 -13.78
N PRO A 582 5.55 3.66 -13.92
CA PRO A 582 6.02 2.59 -14.79
C PRO A 582 6.05 1.27 -14.03
N VAL A 583 5.12 0.40 -14.41
CA VAL A 583 4.83 -0.78 -13.62
C VAL A 583 5.01 -2.02 -14.51
N SER A 584 6.02 -2.83 -14.16
CA SER A 584 6.28 -4.16 -14.74
C SER A 584 5.52 -5.25 -13.95
N THR A 585 5.23 -6.41 -14.56
CA THR A 585 4.68 -7.58 -13.84
C THR A 585 5.72 -8.56 -13.31
N ALA A 586 7.02 -8.22 -13.37
CA ALA A 586 8.08 -9.12 -12.91
C ALA A 586 7.92 -9.53 -11.43
N THR A 587 7.35 -8.65 -10.59
CA THR A 587 7.14 -8.94 -9.17
C THR A 587 5.96 -9.88 -8.91
N PRO A 588 4.76 -9.68 -9.48
CA PRO A 588 3.72 -10.71 -9.51
C PRO A 588 4.20 -12.07 -10.03
N GLU A 589 4.94 -12.10 -11.15
CA GLU A 589 5.41 -13.35 -11.77
C GLU A 589 6.39 -14.14 -10.87
N ARG A 590 7.33 -13.45 -10.20
CA ARG A 590 8.21 -14.09 -9.21
C ARG A 590 7.44 -14.67 -8.03
N THR A 591 6.35 -14.02 -7.65
CA THR A 591 5.47 -14.48 -6.57
C THR A 591 4.77 -15.78 -6.97
N PHE A 592 4.35 -15.92 -8.24
CA PHE A 592 3.78 -17.18 -8.75
C PHE A 592 4.77 -18.35 -8.78
N SER A 593 6.04 -18.09 -9.11
CA SER A 593 7.09 -19.12 -9.02
C SER A 593 7.26 -19.63 -7.58
N SER A 594 7.16 -18.72 -6.61
CA SER A 594 7.17 -19.06 -5.18
C SER A 594 5.89 -19.81 -4.78
N LEU A 595 4.72 -19.38 -5.26
CA LEU A 595 3.42 -20.02 -5.02
C LEU A 595 3.44 -21.50 -5.45
N LYS A 596 3.95 -21.82 -6.64
CA LYS A 596 4.02 -23.20 -7.15
C LYS A 596 4.90 -24.13 -6.28
N ARG A 597 5.88 -23.57 -5.56
CA ARG A 597 6.76 -24.31 -4.65
C ARG A 597 6.15 -24.46 -3.26
N VAL A 598 5.49 -23.42 -2.76
CA VAL A 598 4.83 -23.39 -1.44
C VAL A 598 3.50 -24.15 -1.44
N LYS A 599 2.70 -24.09 -2.51
CA LYS A 599 1.43 -24.80 -2.67
C LYS A 599 1.60 -25.92 -3.70
N THR A 600 1.68 -27.16 -3.21
CA THR A 600 1.90 -28.37 -4.04
C THR A 600 0.70 -29.30 -3.97
N TYR A 601 0.49 -30.13 -5.01
CA TYR A 601 -0.62 -31.08 -5.12
C TYR A 601 -0.86 -31.92 -3.83
N LEU A 602 0.23 -32.39 -3.19
CA LEU A 602 0.16 -33.20 -1.97
C LEU A 602 -0.29 -32.41 -0.71
N ARG A 603 -0.52 -31.10 -0.83
CA ARG A 603 -0.73 -30.14 0.26
C ARG A 603 -1.72 -29.01 -0.11
N ASN A 604 -2.70 -29.30 -0.95
CA ASN A 604 -3.77 -28.37 -1.39
C ASN A 604 -4.77 -27.93 -0.30
N SER A 605 -4.67 -28.43 0.94
CA SER A 605 -5.62 -28.10 2.02
C SER A 605 -5.25 -26.84 2.83
N MET A 606 -4.26 -26.05 2.39
CA MET A 606 -3.79 -24.84 3.06
C MET A 606 -4.68 -23.64 2.72
N LYS A 607 -5.09 -22.85 3.74
CA LYS A 607 -5.84 -21.61 3.52
C LYS A 607 -4.94 -20.41 3.18
N GLU A 608 -5.57 -19.41 2.57
CA GLU A 608 -4.96 -18.18 2.04
C GLU A 608 -4.06 -17.44 3.05
N ASP A 609 -4.51 -17.39 4.30
CA ASP A 609 -3.82 -16.74 5.40
C ASP A 609 -2.41 -17.35 5.64
N ARG A 610 -2.33 -18.67 5.79
CA ARG A 610 -1.04 -19.37 5.98
C ARG A 610 -0.17 -19.27 4.73
N LEU A 611 -0.78 -19.34 3.55
CA LEU A 611 -0.11 -19.23 2.27
C LEU A 611 0.61 -17.88 2.12
N ASN A 612 -0.10 -16.78 2.39
CA ASN A 612 0.46 -15.43 2.39
C ASN A 612 1.66 -15.30 3.34
N GLY A 613 1.55 -15.84 4.57
CA GLY A 613 2.64 -15.80 5.55
C GLY A 613 3.91 -16.56 5.11
N LEU A 614 3.75 -17.74 4.51
CA LEU A 614 4.88 -18.54 4.02
C LEU A 614 5.56 -17.93 2.81
N VAL A 615 4.78 -17.37 1.87
CA VAL A 615 5.31 -16.72 0.67
C VAL A 615 6.03 -15.42 1.04
N LEU A 616 5.57 -14.69 2.06
CA LEU A 616 6.30 -13.53 2.58
C LEU A 616 7.71 -13.89 3.08
N LEU A 617 7.88 -15.02 3.78
CA LEU A 617 9.21 -15.49 4.19
C LEU A 617 10.10 -15.83 2.99
N SER A 618 9.53 -16.45 1.95
CA SER A 618 10.29 -16.81 0.75
C SER A 618 10.63 -15.61 -0.14
N TYR A 619 9.82 -14.55 -0.09
CA TYR A 619 10.08 -13.31 -0.81
C TYR A 619 11.15 -12.47 -0.10
N TYR A 620 11.03 -12.31 1.22
CA TYR A 620 11.97 -11.52 2.04
C TYR A 620 13.07 -12.39 2.69
N ARG A 621 13.73 -13.27 1.92
CA ARG A 621 14.80 -14.16 2.46
C ARG A 621 15.98 -13.42 3.07
N ASN A 622 16.19 -12.19 2.65
CA ASN A 622 17.31 -11.35 3.08
C ASN A 622 17.09 -10.74 4.48
N ILE A 623 15.88 -10.85 5.03
CA ILE A 623 15.55 -10.39 6.37
C ILE A 623 15.72 -11.57 7.33
N GLU A 624 16.75 -11.52 8.18
CA GLU A 624 16.97 -12.53 9.21
C GLU A 624 15.96 -12.37 10.35
N ILE A 625 15.14 -13.41 10.57
CA ILE A 625 14.20 -13.48 11.67
C ILE A 625 14.72 -14.50 12.68
N THR A 626 14.91 -14.08 13.93
CA THR A 626 15.37 -15.00 14.99
C THR A 626 14.18 -15.64 15.73
N PRO A 627 14.30 -16.90 16.18
CA PRO A 627 13.27 -17.56 16.98
C PRO A 627 12.90 -16.80 18.26
N GLU A 628 13.85 -16.10 18.86
CA GLU A 628 13.68 -15.31 20.08
C GLU A 628 12.71 -14.15 19.86
N GLU A 629 12.82 -13.46 18.72
CA GLU A 629 11.97 -12.34 18.36
C GLU A 629 10.51 -12.78 18.13
N VAL A 630 10.35 -13.93 17.46
CA VAL A 630 9.06 -14.59 17.28
C VAL A 630 8.40 -14.91 18.63
N LEU A 631 9.18 -15.43 19.58
CA LEU A 631 8.71 -15.77 20.92
C LEU A 631 8.32 -14.53 21.75
N ASP A 632 9.03 -13.42 21.58
CA ASP A 632 8.70 -12.17 22.27
C ASP A 632 7.39 -11.56 21.75
N GLU A 633 7.15 -11.61 20.45
CA GLU A 633 5.87 -11.21 19.87
C GLU A 633 4.72 -12.13 20.29
N LEU A 634 4.96 -13.45 20.34
CA LEU A 634 4.03 -14.42 20.91
C LEU A 634 3.59 -14.04 22.33
N ALA A 635 4.55 -13.62 23.15
CA ALA A 635 4.33 -13.34 24.56
C ALA A 635 3.42 -12.13 24.77
N LYS A 636 3.42 -11.15 23.84
CA LYS A 636 2.58 -9.94 23.89
C LYS A 636 1.10 -10.22 23.62
N LYS A 637 0.74 -11.30 22.91
CA LYS A 637 -0.66 -11.65 22.59
C LYS A 637 -1.38 -12.37 23.75
N LYS A 638 -2.63 -11.95 24.04
CA LYS A 638 -3.52 -12.61 25.02
C LYS A 638 -3.80 -14.07 24.61
N ARG A 639 -3.95 -14.95 25.61
CA ARG A 639 -4.02 -16.42 25.51
C ARG A 639 -5.06 -17.00 24.53
N LYS A 640 -6.06 -16.22 24.09
CA LYS A 640 -7.06 -16.62 23.08
C LYS A 640 -6.58 -16.49 21.62
N ASN A 641 -5.46 -15.81 21.35
CA ASN A 641 -4.97 -15.48 20.00
C ASN A 641 -3.54 -16.02 19.74
N ARG A 642 -3.20 -17.20 20.28
CA ARG A 642 -1.82 -17.74 20.28
C ARG A 642 -1.53 -18.75 19.15
N SER A 643 -2.40 -18.86 18.15
CA SER A 643 -2.18 -19.67 16.95
C SER A 643 -1.34 -18.96 15.88
N ASP A 644 -1.01 -17.68 16.06
CA ASP A 644 -0.68 -16.81 14.92
C ASP A 644 0.67 -16.14 15.07
N ILE A 645 1.71 -16.73 14.47
CA ILE A 645 2.97 -16.01 14.26
C ILE A 645 3.88 -16.72 13.27
N ILE A 646 3.76 -16.26 12.02
CA ILE A 646 4.83 -16.29 11.04
C ILE A 646 4.62 -15.11 10.09
N THR A 647 4.55 -13.87 10.61
CA THR A 647 4.40 -12.69 9.71
C THR A 647 4.58 -11.33 10.38
N TYR A 648 4.58 -11.24 11.72
CA TYR A 648 4.36 -9.95 12.38
C TYR A 648 5.59 -9.02 12.40
N LYS A 649 6.79 -9.48 12.02
CA LYS A 649 8.01 -8.67 12.12
C LYS A 649 8.57 -8.14 10.79
N THR A 650 7.93 -8.43 9.66
CA THR A 650 8.46 -8.06 8.34
C THR A 650 8.19 -6.60 7.92
N LEU A 651 7.58 -5.78 8.77
CA LEU A 651 7.23 -4.38 8.45
C LEU A 651 7.66 -3.38 9.54
N LYS A 652 8.85 -3.56 10.11
CA LYS A 652 9.51 -2.51 10.87
C LYS A 652 10.99 -2.40 10.59
#